data_AF-A0A0C4EPV7-F1
#
_entry.id   AF-A0A0C4EPV7-F1
#
_cell.length_a   1.000
_cell.length_b   1.000
_cell.length_c   1.000
_cell.angle_alpha   90.00
_cell.angle_beta   90.00
_cell.angle_gamma   90.00
#
_symmetry.space_group_name_H-M   'P 1'
#
loop_
_entity.id
_entity.type
_entity.pdbx_description
1 polymer ?
#
loop_
_entity_poly.entity_id
_entity_poly.type
_entity_poly.pdbx_seq_one_letter_code
_entity_poly.pdbx_strand_id
1 'polypeptide(L)'
;MAKALLETLNILCEVEETEPGRAAQTDCGVAHVDTFLMKPDPTHAVLSLLSTSSFYIRFFSLQLLGTLLTAPPPRPLTLQSHFLTAPGGLGAILSILDDTREILRNEALLILLNITEKNADIQKIVAFEGGFDRLFHIIDVEGGIGAGGIVVQDCLLCVGQLLRYNVSNQNYFRETSCIPHLAPMLLFPPAQDPHPVALDSFATQPWSEQKLNNALLVLALARTLISGAGVGKIANQRAILSGGLTRCLAEMGLASAAPPILKSEALHILAHVVRGSEINKEFLSKLVLSPLAASAPPPGQDPSYSDPEKPEFYRLPPQSAIFALFSLALEGLPGAQHPTSADDEFQTLSARAAALSAIDSFLNGNLDAQLGIVATMNTPIPQLSDQNAGPSHSPGSLLFAALQGLPPTEAGSMAAYTSFFASLIFAHLLRGFEPAKKLAREIRIGGDPADPNAPPDDDDDQTGLVQILIGNLMMAQRMQSQSNNAGDGIQRSLAWARIMVGYLIVLATWLWESPSTTSEFLSEGTNLQVLIEPISQSSGVDPLVQGLCAFVLGIIYETDHDPASPIPRSTLQPILHSRVGPDQFVNRILRLREDPRFKNVGPDVLELSLQPPAGTDPSSADQEPGLWFDWPFVEFLKNNYVSIQQSILIDPGSGGGPNPGGRTNKRYASSGAAGIGADVETKEQPREAEEIEGLRKENERLVEEVRALREETGRLSAAQKETEKEQEDLLVLLEEVSSKRRRDKAVMREKGLEVSEDEDDEDGS
;
A
#
# COMPACT_ATOMS: atom_id res chain seq x y z
N MET A 1 42.48 -16.43 -31.15
CA MET A 1 42.91 -17.02 -29.87
C MET A 1 41.96 -16.64 -28.73
N ALA A 2 41.68 -15.35 -28.49
CA ALA A 2 40.77 -14.91 -27.42
C ALA A 2 39.40 -15.60 -27.40
N LYS A 3 38.72 -15.70 -28.55
CA LYS A 3 37.45 -16.44 -28.69
C LYS A 3 37.53 -17.87 -28.12
N ALA A 4 38.46 -18.68 -28.63
CA ALA A 4 38.59 -20.09 -28.23
C ALA A 4 38.91 -20.25 -26.73
N LEU A 5 39.67 -19.29 -26.17
CA LEU A 5 39.97 -19.27 -24.74
C LEU A 5 38.73 -18.96 -23.91
N LEU A 6 37.91 -17.98 -24.31
CA LEU A 6 36.64 -17.65 -23.63
C LEU A 6 35.66 -18.82 -23.69
N GLU A 7 35.50 -19.46 -24.85
CA GLU A 7 34.65 -20.65 -25.01
C GLU A 7 35.11 -21.79 -24.08
N THR A 8 36.43 -22.03 -24.02
CA THR A 8 37.00 -23.07 -23.16
C THR A 8 36.79 -22.74 -21.68
N LEU A 9 37.01 -21.49 -21.27
CA LEU A 9 36.78 -21.05 -19.89
C LEU A 9 35.30 -21.17 -19.51
N ASN A 10 34.38 -20.85 -20.41
CA ASN A 10 32.96 -20.96 -20.14
C ASN A 10 32.57 -22.42 -19.85
N ILE A 11 33.04 -23.36 -20.68
CA ILE A 11 32.81 -24.81 -20.48
C ILE A 11 33.44 -25.29 -19.16
N LEU A 12 34.66 -24.83 -18.85
CA LEU A 12 35.35 -25.24 -17.62
C LEU A 12 34.68 -24.69 -16.35
N CYS A 13 34.04 -23.52 -16.43
CA CYS A 13 33.40 -22.88 -15.29
C CYS A 13 31.91 -23.22 -15.14
N GLU A 14 31.34 -23.98 -16.08
CA GLU A 14 29.96 -24.42 -16.03
C GLU A 14 29.75 -25.37 -14.83
N VAL A 15 28.76 -25.04 -13.99
CA VAL A 15 28.40 -25.77 -12.77
C VAL A 15 27.26 -26.70 -13.13
N GLU A 16 27.41 -28.01 -12.90
CA GLU A 16 26.34 -28.98 -13.21
C GLU A 16 25.17 -28.81 -12.24
N GLU A 17 23.94 -28.70 -12.78
CA GLU A 17 22.74 -28.72 -11.95
C GLU A 17 22.58 -30.10 -11.29
N THR A 18 22.65 -30.13 -9.96
CA THR A 18 22.44 -31.37 -9.20
C THR A 18 20.93 -31.66 -9.13
N GLU A 19 20.47 -32.69 -9.85
CA GLU A 19 19.10 -33.19 -9.71
C GLU A 19 18.81 -33.58 -8.24
N PRO A 20 17.64 -33.20 -7.68
CA PRO A 20 17.29 -33.56 -6.30
C PRO A 20 17.23 -35.08 -6.13
N GLY A 21 18.19 -35.64 -5.37
CA GLY A 21 18.27 -37.07 -5.05
C GLY A 21 19.50 -37.81 -5.58
N ARG A 22 20.37 -37.17 -6.39
CA ARG A 22 21.68 -37.72 -6.76
C ARG A 22 22.78 -37.31 -5.77
N ALA A 23 23.70 -38.22 -5.48
CA ALA A 23 24.89 -37.90 -4.69
C ALA A 23 25.73 -36.85 -5.44
N ALA A 24 26.07 -35.75 -4.76
CA ALA A 24 26.88 -34.67 -5.33
C ALA A 24 28.22 -35.24 -5.82
N GLN A 25 28.38 -35.31 -7.15
CA GLN A 25 29.70 -35.52 -7.74
C GLN A 25 30.53 -34.26 -7.48
N THR A 26 31.85 -34.41 -7.34
CA THR A 26 32.75 -33.28 -7.14
C THR A 26 32.64 -32.35 -8.34
N ASP A 27 31.91 -31.25 -8.19
CA ASP A 27 31.70 -30.31 -9.28
C ASP A 27 33.02 -29.59 -9.61
N CYS A 28 33.64 -30.01 -10.70
CA CYS A 28 34.89 -29.42 -11.17
C CYS A 28 34.70 -27.97 -11.64
N GLY A 29 33.50 -27.59 -12.07
CA GLY A 29 33.16 -26.23 -12.48
C GLY A 29 33.35 -25.24 -11.34
N VAL A 30 32.82 -25.59 -10.16
CA VAL A 30 32.98 -24.80 -8.93
C VAL A 30 34.44 -24.54 -8.59
N ALA A 31 35.31 -25.55 -8.71
CA ALA A 31 36.75 -25.41 -8.44
C ALA A 31 37.46 -24.51 -9.48
N HIS A 32 37.03 -24.57 -10.74
CA HIS A 32 37.52 -23.68 -11.79
C HIS A 32 37.08 -22.23 -11.57
N VAL A 33 35.83 -22.01 -11.15
CA VAL A 33 35.33 -20.68 -10.74
C VAL A 33 36.15 -20.13 -9.57
N ASP A 34 36.42 -20.95 -8.54
CA ASP A 34 37.24 -20.53 -7.39
C ASP A 34 38.66 -20.14 -7.82
N THR A 35 39.24 -20.88 -8.77
CA THR A 35 40.56 -20.57 -9.32
C THR A 35 40.53 -19.26 -10.10
N PHE A 36 39.48 -19.03 -10.91
CA PHE A 36 39.29 -17.80 -11.67
C PHE A 36 39.13 -16.58 -10.75
N LEU A 37 38.35 -16.72 -9.68
CA LEU A 37 38.05 -15.67 -8.71
C LEU A 37 39.09 -15.52 -7.59
N MET A 38 40.20 -16.27 -7.63
CA MET A 38 41.27 -16.13 -6.64
C MET A 38 41.93 -14.74 -6.67
N LYS A 39 41.91 -14.09 -7.83
CA LYS A 39 42.45 -12.74 -8.05
C LYS A 39 41.47 -11.90 -8.87
N PRO A 40 41.53 -10.57 -8.78
CA PRO A 40 40.69 -9.69 -9.59
C PRO A 40 41.15 -9.58 -11.06
N ASP A 41 42.43 -9.83 -11.36
CA ASP A 41 43.00 -9.63 -12.69
C ASP A 41 42.27 -10.38 -13.83
N PRO A 42 41.86 -11.67 -13.67
CA PRO A 42 41.11 -12.37 -14.72
C PRO A 42 39.76 -11.72 -15.00
N THR A 43 39.03 -11.30 -13.97
CA THR A 43 37.77 -10.55 -14.12
C THR A 43 38.02 -9.23 -14.87
N HIS A 44 39.04 -8.47 -14.45
CA HIS A 44 39.38 -7.19 -15.09
C HIS A 44 39.75 -7.36 -16.56
N ALA A 45 40.49 -8.43 -16.88
CA ALA A 45 40.82 -8.77 -18.26
C ALA A 45 39.57 -9.07 -19.09
N VAL A 46 38.63 -9.88 -18.58
CA VAL A 46 37.36 -10.15 -19.27
C VAL A 46 36.56 -8.87 -19.50
N LEU A 47 36.51 -7.95 -18.53
CA LEU A 47 35.83 -6.67 -18.72
C LEU A 47 36.48 -5.79 -19.79
N SER A 48 37.81 -5.76 -19.86
CA SER A 48 38.50 -5.02 -20.92
C SER A 48 38.20 -5.56 -22.33
N LEU A 49 37.85 -6.85 -22.46
CA LEU A 49 37.48 -7.46 -23.74
C LEU A 49 36.11 -6.98 -24.24
N LEU A 50 35.23 -6.51 -23.36
CA LEU A 50 33.93 -5.97 -23.73
C LEU A 50 34.05 -4.68 -24.57
N SER A 51 35.12 -3.90 -24.37
CA SER A 51 35.39 -2.69 -25.16
C SER A 51 35.80 -2.98 -26.61
N THR A 52 36.11 -4.24 -26.97
CA THR A 52 36.47 -4.61 -28.35
C THR A 52 35.26 -4.56 -29.29
N SER A 53 35.42 -4.29 -30.59
CA SER A 53 34.29 -4.25 -31.55
C SER A 53 33.80 -5.63 -32.02
N SER A 54 34.51 -6.71 -31.67
CA SER A 54 34.23 -8.06 -32.14
C SER A 54 33.03 -8.67 -31.43
N PHE A 55 32.01 -9.04 -32.22
CA PHE A 55 30.79 -9.67 -31.71
C PHE A 55 31.09 -10.89 -30.84
N TYR A 56 31.87 -11.85 -31.35
CA TYR A 56 32.16 -13.09 -30.63
C TYR A 56 32.94 -12.85 -29.33
N ILE A 57 33.88 -11.90 -29.33
CA ILE A 57 34.66 -11.61 -28.13
C ILE A 57 33.74 -11.02 -27.05
N ARG A 58 32.88 -10.05 -27.40
CA ARG A 58 31.89 -9.50 -26.47
C ARG A 58 30.94 -10.57 -25.97
N PHE A 59 30.34 -11.34 -26.88
CA PHE A 59 29.35 -12.36 -26.55
C PHE A 59 29.91 -13.42 -25.60
N PHE A 60 31.05 -14.04 -25.92
CA PHE A 60 31.63 -15.07 -25.04
C PHE A 60 32.22 -14.50 -23.75
N SER A 61 32.57 -13.21 -23.72
CA SER A 61 32.95 -12.55 -22.46
C SER A 61 31.73 -12.37 -21.56
N LEU A 62 30.58 -11.94 -22.10
CA LEU A 62 29.34 -11.83 -21.36
C LEU A 62 28.86 -13.21 -20.88
N GLN A 63 28.86 -14.23 -21.74
CA GLN A 63 28.47 -15.60 -21.35
C GLN A 63 29.34 -16.12 -20.20
N LEU A 64 30.66 -15.93 -20.27
CA LEU A 64 31.55 -16.33 -19.18
C LEU A 64 31.19 -15.60 -17.87
N LEU A 65 30.95 -14.28 -17.92
CA LEU A 65 30.51 -13.52 -16.75
C LEU A 65 29.16 -14.03 -16.20
N GLY A 66 28.23 -14.41 -17.09
CA GLY A 66 26.95 -15.01 -16.73
C GLY A 66 27.12 -16.31 -15.97
N THR A 67 27.91 -17.23 -16.51
CA THR A 67 28.26 -18.51 -15.86
C THR A 67 28.91 -18.31 -14.49
N LEU A 68 29.78 -17.30 -14.36
CA LEU A 68 30.41 -16.99 -13.07
C LEU A 68 29.42 -16.40 -12.05
N LEU A 69 28.41 -15.64 -12.51
CA LEU A 69 27.37 -15.04 -11.67
C LEU A 69 26.31 -16.05 -11.23
N THR A 70 26.09 -17.13 -11.98
CA THR A 70 25.16 -18.21 -11.59
C THR A 70 25.79 -19.25 -10.66
N ALA A 71 27.10 -19.18 -10.43
CA ALA A 71 27.80 -20.10 -9.54
C ALA A 71 27.31 -19.97 -8.08
N PRO A 72 27.30 -21.06 -7.28
CA PRO A 72 26.81 -21.02 -5.91
C PRO A 72 27.57 -20.02 -5.00
N PRO A 73 26.89 -19.42 -4.02
CA PRO A 73 27.51 -18.50 -3.05
C PRO A 73 28.78 -19.09 -2.41
N PRO A 74 29.83 -18.29 -2.14
CA PRO A 74 29.86 -16.82 -2.17
C PRO A 74 30.35 -16.19 -3.49
N ARG A 75 30.55 -16.98 -4.56
CA ARG A 75 31.25 -16.56 -5.79
C ARG A 75 30.67 -15.31 -6.48
N PRO A 76 29.34 -15.13 -6.58
CA PRO A 76 28.79 -13.91 -7.19
C PRO A 76 29.18 -12.64 -6.42
N LEU A 77 29.24 -12.70 -5.08
CA LEU A 77 29.69 -11.57 -4.24
C LEU A 77 31.18 -11.27 -4.45
N THR A 78 32.02 -12.31 -4.54
CA THR A 78 33.45 -12.14 -4.86
C THR A 78 33.60 -11.49 -6.23
N LEU A 79 32.86 -11.97 -7.23
CA LEU A 79 32.88 -11.40 -8.56
C LEU A 79 32.45 -9.92 -8.53
N GLN A 80 31.33 -9.57 -7.88
CA GLN A 80 30.91 -8.19 -7.67
C GLN A 80 32.02 -7.32 -7.04
N SER A 81 32.78 -7.84 -6.08
CA SER A 81 33.91 -7.11 -5.48
C SER A 81 35.04 -6.82 -6.49
N HIS A 82 35.29 -7.75 -7.42
CA HIS A 82 36.26 -7.54 -8.49
C HIS A 82 35.79 -6.48 -9.49
N PHE A 83 34.48 -6.44 -9.78
CA PHE A 83 33.89 -5.40 -10.62
C PHE A 83 34.09 -3.99 -10.04
N LEU A 84 33.92 -3.83 -8.73
CA LEU A 84 34.12 -2.54 -8.05
C LEU A 84 35.57 -2.04 -8.10
N THR A 85 36.55 -2.93 -8.30
CA THR A 85 37.98 -2.59 -8.39
C THR A 85 38.49 -2.52 -9.83
N ALA A 86 37.65 -2.84 -10.82
CA ALA A 86 38.03 -2.88 -12.22
C ALA A 86 38.28 -1.46 -12.79
N PRO A 87 39.37 -1.24 -13.55
CA PRO A 87 39.58 0.01 -14.26
C PRO A 87 38.44 0.25 -15.27
N GLY A 88 37.73 1.37 -15.14
CA GLY A 88 36.55 1.69 -15.97
C GLY A 88 35.23 1.09 -15.47
N GLY A 89 35.24 0.36 -14.35
CA GLY A 89 34.06 -0.09 -13.64
C GLY A 89 33.08 -0.89 -14.50
N LEU A 90 31.79 -0.59 -14.35
CA LEU A 90 30.69 -1.25 -15.08
C LEU A 90 30.37 -0.59 -16.43
N GLY A 91 31.03 0.53 -16.75
CA GLY A 91 30.74 1.31 -17.96
C GLY A 91 30.86 0.52 -19.24
N ALA A 92 31.77 -0.48 -19.29
CA ALA A 92 31.90 -1.36 -20.45
C ALA A 92 30.63 -2.21 -20.69
N ILE A 93 30.00 -2.73 -19.62
CA ILE A 93 28.73 -3.48 -19.73
C ILE A 93 27.60 -2.53 -20.13
N LEU A 94 27.51 -1.37 -19.48
CA LEU A 94 26.45 -0.39 -19.79
C LEU A 94 26.54 0.10 -21.24
N SER A 95 27.75 0.27 -21.79
CA SER A 95 27.93 0.65 -23.19
C SER A 95 27.45 -0.42 -24.19
N ILE A 96 27.35 -1.69 -23.77
CA ILE A 96 26.80 -2.77 -24.62
C ILE A 96 25.26 -2.72 -24.65
N LEU A 97 24.60 -2.10 -23.67
CA LEU A 97 23.15 -1.88 -23.75
C LEU A 97 22.77 -0.96 -24.93
N ASP A 98 23.70 -0.14 -25.41
CA ASP A 98 23.52 0.73 -26.58
C ASP A 98 23.88 0.00 -27.91
N ASP A 99 24.21 -1.29 -27.87
CA ASP A 99 24.60 -2.06 -29.05
C ASP A 99 23.38 -2.40 -29.92
N THR A 100 23.47 -2.14 -31.23
CA THR A 100 22.37 -2.39 -32.18
C THR A 100 22.06 -3.88 -32.39
N ARG A 101 22.95 -4.77 -31.96
CA ARG A 101 22.77 -6.22 -32.06
C ARG A 101 22.05 -6.70 -30.81
N GLU A 102 20.75 -6.98 -30.93
CA GLU A 102 19.87 -7.41 -29.83
C GLU A 102 20.46 -8.55 -28.99
N ILE A 103 21.15 -9.51 -29.62
CA ILE A 103 21.78 -10.64 -28.90
C ILE A 103 22.79 -10.15 -27.85
N LEU A 104 23.64 -9.17 -28.18
CA LEU A 104 24.63 -8.63 -27.23
C LEU A 104 23.95 -7.78 -26.15
N ARG A 105 23.00 -6.93 -26.56
CA ARG A 105 22.25 -6.07 -25.65
C ARG A 105 21.49 -6.89 -24.61
N ASN A 106 20.79 -7.94 -25.04
CA ASN A 106 20.00 -8.80 -24.18
C ASN A 106 20.90 -9.62 -23.24
N GLU A 107 22.05 -10.12 -23.73
CA GLU A 107 23.03 -10.79 -22.87
C GLU A 107 23.58 -9.83 -21.80
N ALA A 108 23.92 -8.60 -22.17
CA ALA A 108 24.38 -7.58 -21.22
C ALA A 108 23.31 -7.21 -20.17
N LEU A 109 22.04 -7.19 -20.56
CA LEU A 109 20.90 -6.98 -19.65
C LEU A 109 20.81 -8.10 -18.59
N LEU A 110 21.00 -9.36 -18.99
CA LEU A 110 21.03 -10.48 -18.05
C LEU A 110 22.23 -10.39 -17.09
N ILE A 111 23.40 -9.97 -17.57
CA ILE A 111 24.54 -9.71 -16.69
C ILE A 111 24.21 -8.59 -15.69
N LEU A 112 23.60 -7.51 -16.16
CA LEU A 112 23.21 -6.40 -15.30
C LEU A 112 22.23 -6.85 -14.21
N LEU A 113 21.23 -7.65 -14.56
CA LEU A 113 20.24 -8.17 -13.62
C LEU A 113 20.86 -9.05 -12.52
N ASN A 114 21.85 -9.87 -12.86
CA ASN A 114 22.51 -10.73 -11.88
C ASN A 114 23.53 -9.96 -11.03
N ILE A 115 24.25 -9.00 -11.62
CA ILE A 115 25.31 -8.28 -10.90
C ILE A 115 24.75 -7.22 -9.94
N THR A 116 23.58 -6.63 -10.23
CA THR A 116 22.94 -5.65 -9.35
C THR A 116 22.27 -6.28 -8.13
N GLU A 117 22.15 -7.60 -8.08
CA GLU A 117 21.47 -8.29 -7.01
C GLU A 117 22.19 -8.08 -5.67
N LYS A 118 21.47 -7.53 -4.69
CA LYS A 118 21.92 -7.34 -3.29
C LYS A 118 23.23 -6.55 -3.12
N ASN A 119 23.61 -5.72 -4.08
CA ASN A 119 24.81 -4.88 -4.00
C ASN A 119 24.51 -3.39 -4.23
N ALA A 120 24.38 -2.65 -3.13
CA ALA A 120 23.97 -1.24 -3.18
C ALA A 120 24.97 -0.33 -3.90
N ASP A 121 26.27 -0.65 -3.89
CA ASP A 121 27.29 0.19 -4.52
C ASP A 121 27.31 -0.01 -6.04
N ILE A 122 27.18 -1.25 -6.50
CA ILE A 122 26.97 -1.56 -7.92
C ILE A 122 25.68 -0.91 -8.43
N GLN A 123 24.58 -1.02 -7.69
CA GLN A 123 23.32 -0.36 -8.06
C GLN A 123 23.46 1.16 -8.22
N LYS A 124 24.22 1.82 -7.32
CA LYS A 124 24.49 3.26 -7.42
C LYS A 124 25.32 3.58 -8.66
N ILE A 125 26.40 2.84 -8.91
CA ILE A 125 27.26 3.03 -10.09
C ILE A 125 26.41 2.93 -11.37
N VAL A 126 25.61 1.87 -11.48
CA VAL A 126 24.72 1.67 -12.64
C VAL A 126 23.73 2.82 -12.82
N ALA A 127 23.11 3.29 -11.74
CA ALA A 127 22.18 4.42 -11.80
C ALA A 127 22.87 5.72 -12.24
N PHE A 128 24.01 6.06 -11.64
CA PHE A 128 24.76 7.28 -11.93
C PHE A 128 25.42 7.29 -13.31
N GLU A 129 25.72 6.12 -13.87
CA GLU A 129 26.22 5.99 -15.24
C GLU A 129 25.08 5.99 -16.29
N GLY A 130 23.84 6.35 -15.92
CA GLY A 130 22.71 6.47 -16.86
C GLY A 130 21.99 5.15 -17.13
N GLY A 131 21.98 4.21 -16.18
CA GLY A 131 21.32 2.92 -16.34
C GLY A 131 19.81 3.03 -16.55
N PHE A 132 19.13 3.94 -15.85
CA PHE A 132 17.67 4.11 -16.00
C PHE A 132 17.27 4.54 -17.40
N ASP A 133 17.96 5.52 -17.98
CA ASP A 133 17.64 6.04 -19.32
C ASP A 133 17.82 4.97 -20.39
N ARG A 134 18.89 4.17 -20.30
CA ARG A 134 19.13 3.05 -21.24
C ARG A 134 18.06 1.97 -21.11
N LEU A 135 17.70 1.59 -19.88
CA LEU A 135 16.66 0.59 -19.64
C LEU A 135 15.29 1.06 -20.15
N PHE A 136 14.94 2.34 -19.95
CA PHE A 136 13.71 2.92 -20.46
C PHE A 136 13.71 3.00 -21.99
N HIS A 137 14.83 3.39 -22.59
CA HIS A 137 14.97 3.38 -24.04
C HIS A 137 14.77 1.99 -24.64
N ILE A 138 15.32 0.95 -24.02
CA ILE A 138 15.08 -0.45 -24.46
C ILE A 138 13.60 -0.78 -24.35
N ILE A 139 12.94 -0.44 -23.23
CA ILE A 139 11.49 -0.67 -23.06
C ILE A 139 10.69 -0.02 -24.19
N ASP A 140 11.01 1.23 -24.55
CA ASP A 140 10.30 1.96 -25.62
C ASP A 140 10.53 1.34 -27.00
N VAL A 141 11.77 0.97 -27.33
CA VAL A 141 12.14 0.34 -28.61
C VAL A 141 11.48 -1.02 -28.79
N GLU A 142 11.36 -1.79 -27.70
CA GLU A 142 10.68 -3.09 -27.67
C GLU A 142 9.14 -2.98 -27.70
N GLY A 143 8.57 -1.77 -27.76
CA GLY A 143 7.12 -1.54 -27.85
C GLY A 143 6.40 -1.49 -26.49
N GLY A 144 7.13 -1.13 -25.43
CA GLY A 144 6.61 -0.97 -24.07
C GLY A 144 5.98 -2.24 -23.52
N ILE A 145 5.12 -2.11 -22.49
CA ILE A 145 4.39 -3.28 -21.97
C ILE A 145 3.35 -3.82 -22.97
N GLY A 146 2.97 -3.04 -23.99
CA GLY A 146 1.89 -3.36 -24.91
C GLY A 146 2.26 -4.46 -25.89
N ALA A 147 3.42 -4.34 -26.54
CA ALA A 147 3.93 -5.31 -27.50
C ALA A 147 5.22 -6.03 -27.04
N GLY A 148 5.90 -5.49 -26.03
CA GLY A 148 7.19 -6.01 -25.57
C GLY A 148 7.09 -7.33 -24.82
N GLY A 149 8.08 -8.20 -25.09
CA GLY A 149 8.19 -9.53 -24.52
C GLY A 149 9.02 -9.58 -23.23
N ILE A 150 9.79 -10.67 -23.08
CA ILE A 150 10.67 -10.94 -21.93
C ILE A 150 11.76 -9.86 -21.78
N VAL A 151 12.22 -9.23 -22.86
CA VAL A 151 13.23 -8.16 -22.77
C VAL A 151 12.71 -6.96 -21.96
N VAL A 152 11.45 -6.59 -22.14
CA VAL A 152 10.81 -5.53 -21.33
C VAL A 152 10.67 -5.97 -19.87
N GLN A 153 10.31 -7.24 -19.64
CA GLN A 153 10.25 -7.83 -18.31
C GLN A 153 11.61 -7.72 -17.58
N ASP A 154 12.69 -8.12 -18.24
CA ASP A 154 14.05 -8.09 -17.70
C ASP A 154 14.51 -6.65 -17.42
N CYS A 155 14.16 -5.70 -18.28
CA CYS A 155 14.43 -4.28 -18.03
C CYS A 155 13.71 -3.78 -16.78
N LEU A 156 12.42 -4.07 -16.63
CA LEU A 156 11.63 -3.67 -15.47
C LEU A 156 12.11 -4.33 -14.18
N LEU A 157 12.51 -5.61 -14.24
CA LEU A 157 13.14 -6.30 -13.12
C LEU A 157 14.45 -5.62 -12.72
N CYS A 158 15.30 -5.26 -13.68
CA CYS A 158 16.55 -4.55 -13.43
C CYS A 158 16.30 -3.18 -12.78
N VAL A 159 15.37 -2.37 -13.31
CA VAL A 159 14.97 -1.10 -12.69
C VAL A 159 14.47 -1.33 -11.25
N GLY A 160 13.66 -2.36 -11.03
CA GLY A 160 13.18 -2.73 -9.70
C GLY A 160 14.32 -3.06 -8.74
N GLN A 161 15.32 -3.82 -9.19
CA GLN A 161 16.51 -4.14 -8.38
C GLN A 161 17.33 -2.89 -8.04
N LEU A 162 17.51 -1.98 -9.00
CA LEU A 162 18.24 -0.73 -8.78
C LEU A 162 17.55 0.16 -7.72
N LEU A 163 16.23 0.08 -7.59
CA LEU A 163 15.46 0.87 -6.62
C LEU A 163 15.29 0.17 -5.26
N ARG A 164 15.24 -1.17 -5.25
CA ARG A 164 14.91 -1.95 -4.07
C ARG A 164 15.97 -1.78 -2.98
N TYR A 165 15.53 -1.34 -1.80
CA TYR A 165 16.39 -1.07 -0.64
C TYR A 165 17.52 -0.05 -0.90
N ASN A 166 17.40 0.79 -1.93
CA ASN A 166 18.42 1.77 -2.29
C ASN A 166 17.83 3.20 -2.32
N VAL A 167 17.88 3.87 -1.17
CA VAL A 167 17.32 5.23 -1.00
C VAL A 167 18.02 6.25 -1.93
N SER A 168 19.32 6.10 -2.17
CA SER A 168 20.08 6.96 -3.09
C SER A 168 19.50 6.89 -4.49
N ASN A 169 19.29 5.67 -5.00
CA ASN A 169 18.72 5.46 -6.32
C ASN A 169 17.26 5.89 -6.41
N GLN A 170 16.46 5.69 -5.36
CA GLN A 170 15.08 6.20 -5.32
C GLN A 170 15.03 7.74 -5.39
N ASN A 171 15.94 8.43 -4.70
CA ASN A 171 16.05 9.88 -4.78
C ASN A 171 16.52 10.33 -6.17
N TYR A 172 17.56 9.69 -6.70
CA TYR A 172 18.07 9.97 -8.04
C TYR A 172 16.98 9.80 -9.10
N PHE A 173 16.27 8.66 -9.08
CA PHE A 173 15.15 8.36 -9.98
C PHE A 173 14.02 9.40 -9.92
N ARG A 174 13.74 9.97 -8.74
CA ARG A 174 12.81 11.09 -8.61
C ARG A 174 13.39 12.37 -9.23
N GLU A 175 14.64 12.70 -8.92
CA GLU A 175 15.30 13.96 -9.30
C GLU A 175 15.63 14.04 -10.79
N THR A 176 15.85 12.90 -11.45
CA THR A 176 16.01 12.79 -12.90
C THR A 176 14.68 12.63 -13.64
N SER A 177 13.54 12.88 -12.98
CA SER A 177 12.21 12.85 -13.59
C SER A 177 11.82 11.48 -14.19
N CYS A 178 12.29 10.38 -13.62
CA CYS A 178 11.90 9.05 -14.07
C CYS A 178 10.47 8.67 -13.60
N ILE A 179 10.01 9.18 -12.45
CA ILE A 179 8.67 8.87 -11.90
C ILE A 179 7.52 9.20 -12.89
N PRO A 180 7.48 10.36 -13.56
CA PRO A 180 6.46 10.68 -14.57
C PRO A 180 6.34 9.69 -15.74
N HIS A 181 7.36 8.86 -16.00
CA HIS A 181 7.30 7.86 -17.09
C HIS A 181 6.46 6.63 -16.72
N LEU A 182 6.18 6.39 -15.44
CA LEU A 182 5.49 5.18 -14.98
C LEU A 182 4.03 5.11 -15.45
N ALA A 183 3.30 6.23 -15.51
CA ALA A 183 1.92 6.23 -16.00
C ALA A 183 1.85 5.99 -17.53
N PRO A 184 2.63 6.69 -18.38
CA PRO A 184 2.74 6.36 -19.80
C PRO A 184 3.17 4.91 -20.08
N MET A 185 4.06 4.33 -19.25
CA MET A 185 4.43 2.91 -19.37
C MET A 185 3.25 1.96 -19.20
N LEU A 186 2.23 2.34 -18.41
CA LEU A 186 0.96 1.62 -18.29
C LEU A 186 -0.04 1.94 -19.41
N LEU A 187 0.42 2.64 -20.46
CA LEU A 187 -0.38 3.15 -21.57
C LEU A 187 -1.43 4.17 -21.12
N PHE A 188 -1.21 4.83 -19.98
CA PHE A 188 -2.09 5.88 -19.50
C PHE A 188 -1.83 7.19 -20.28
N PRO A 189 -2.89 7.92 -20.68
CA PRO A 189 -2.73 9.19 -21.39
C PRO A 189 -1.97 10.25 -20.57
N PRO A 190 -1.42 11.29 -21.24
CA PRO A 190 -0.73 12.38 -20.56
C PRO A 190 -1.56 12.99 -19.42
N ALA A 191 -0.88 13.34 -18.32
CA ALA A 191 -1.51 13.81 -17.09
C ALA A 191 -2.27 15.15 -17.24
N GLN A 192 -1.83 16.00 -18.16
CA GLN A 192 -2.43 17.30 -18.45
C GLN A 192 -3.65 17.09 -19.36
N ASP A 193 -4.79 16.81 -18.72
CA ASP A 193 -6.11 16.64 -19.34
C ASP A 193 -6.23 15.43 -20.29
N PRO A 194 -6.44 14.22 -19.75
CA PRO A 194 -6.59 13.03 -20.57
C PRO A 194 -7.91 13.06 -21.34
N HIS A 195 -7.80 13.15 -22.67
CA HIS A 195 -8.94 13.16 -23.58
C HIS A 195 -9.85 11.93 -23.37
N PRO A 196 -11.19 12.05 -23.41
CA PRO A 196 -12.10 10.93 -23.14
C PRO A 196 -11.85 9.67 -23.96
N VAL A 197 -11.48 9.82 -25.23
CA VAL A 197 -11.12 8.70 -26.13
C VAL A 197 -9.86 7.98 -25.67
N ALA A 198 -8.86 8.71 -25.16
CA ALA A 198 -7.63 8.10 -24.68
C ALA A 198 -7.86 7.34 -23.36
N LEU A 199 -8.72 7.86 -22.48
CA LEU A 199 -9.18 7.14 -21.29
C LEU A 199 -9.96 5.88 -21.65
N ASP A 200 -10.79 5.94 -22.70
CA ASP A 200 -11.51 4.76 -23.21
C ASP A 200 -10.55 3.69 -23.74
N SER A 201 -9.54 4.09 -24.51
CA SER A 201 -8.49 3.18 -24.98
C SER A 201 -7.69 2.56 -23.84
N PHE A 202 -7.41 3.32 -22.78
CA PHE A 202 -6.73 2.81 -21.59
C PHE A 202 -7.64 1.84 -20.81
N ALA A 203 -8.91 2.19 -20.64
CA ALA A 203 -9.87 1.40 -19.90
C ALA A 203 -10.17 0.05 -20.56
N THR A 204 -10.20 0.00 -21.89
CA THR A 204 -10.57 -1.18 -22.69
C THR A 204 -9.37 -1.91 -23.29
N GLN A 205 -8.16 -1.59 -22.84
CA GLN A 205 -6.93 -2.18 -23.38
C GLN A 205 -6.95 -3.72 -23.25
N PRO A 206 -6.47 -4.47 -24.26
CA PRO A 206 -6.40 -5.92 -24.19
C PRO A 206 -5.26 -6.37 -23.26
N TRP A 207 -5.41 -7.53 -22.63
CA TRP A 207 -4.45 -8.10 -21.67
C TRP A 207 -3.99 -9.49 -22.09
N SER A 208 -2.73 -9.60 -22.52
CA SER A 208 -2.03 -10.88 -22.61
C SER A 208 -1.34 -11.21 -21.29
N GLU A 209 -0.96 -12.46 -21.07
CA GLU A 209 -0.21 -12.88 -19.89
C GLU A 209 1.11 -12.09 -19.74
N GLN A 210 1.86 -11.94 -20.83
CA GLN A 210 3.11 -11.19 -20.81
C GLN A 210 2.91 -9.70 -20.49
N LYS A 211 1.87 -9.07 -21.06
CA LYS A 211 1.54 -7.67 -20.77
C LYS A 211 1.12 -7.50 -19.31
N LEU A 212 0.35 -8.45 -18.77
CA LEU A 212 -0.03 -8.46 -17.36
C LEU A 212 1.20 -8.54 -16.44
N ASN A 213 2.14 -9.45 -16.73
CA ASN A 213 3.40 -9.57 -15.97
C ASN A 213 4.20 -8.27 -16.01
N ASN A 214 4.35 -7.67 -17.20
CA ASN A 214 5.05 -6.40 -17.37
C ASN A 214 4.35 -5.24 -16.62
N ALA A 215 3.02 -5.16 -16.67
CA ALA A 215 2.27 -4.14 -15.94
C ALA A 215 2.40 -4.28 -14.42
N LEU A 216 2.37 -5.51 -13.89
CA LEU A 216 2.59 -5.78 -12.48
C LEU A 216 3.99 -5.35 -12.02
N LEU A 217 5.01 -5.52 -12.88
CA LEU A 217 6.36 -5.01 -12.59
C LEU A 217 6.41 -3.48 -12.55
N VAL A 218 5.73 -2.78 -13.47
CA VAL A 218 5.61 -1.30 -13.41
C VAL A 218 4.94 -0.85 -12.11
N LEU A 219 3.86 -1.52 -11.70
CA LEU A 219 3.21 -1.27 -10.40
C LEU A 219 4.16 -1.56 -9.22
N ALA A 220 4.99 -2.61 -9.28
CA ALA A 220 5.99 -2.90 -8.27
C ALA A 220 7.07 -1.80 -8.15
N LEU A 221 7.41 -1.11 -9.25
CA LEU A 221 8.28 0.08 -9.21
C LEU A 221 7.62 1.20 -8.42
N ALA A 222 6.35 1.52 -8.73
CA ALA A 222 5.58 2.54 -8.01
C ALA A 222 5.46 2.20 -6.52
N ARG A 223 5.23 0.92 -6.20
CA ARG A 223 5.18 0.40 -4.84
C ARG A 223 6.50 0.56 -4.08
N THR A 224 7.62 0.31 -4.74
CA THR A 224 8.96 0.48 -4.16
C THR A 224 9.21 1.94 -3.78
N LEU A 225 8.77 2.88 -4.63
CA LEU A 225 8.92 4.32 -4.40
C LEU A 225 8.04 4.85 -3.26
N ILE A 226 6.87 4.24 -3.01
CA ILE A 226 5.90 4.72 -2.01
C ILE A 226 6.03 4.04 -0.65
N SER A 227 6.74 2.92 -0.57
CA SER A 227 7.01 2.16 0.67
C SER A 227 7.95 2.87 1.66
N GLY A 228 8.57 3.99 1.28
CA GLY A 228 9.46 4.78 2.16
C GLY A 228 8.73 5.53 3.28
N ALA A 229 9.49 6.29 4.07
CA ALA A 229 8.96 7.13 5.17
C ALA A 229 9.53 8.56 5.15
N GLY A 230 8.92 9.46 5.92
CA GLY A 230 9.40 10.84 6.10
C GLY A 230 9.36 11.68 4.82
N VAL A 231 10.35 12.56 4.67
CA VAL A 231 10.41 13.58 3.59
C VAL A 231 10.52 12.93 2.20
N GLY A 232 11.30 11.85 2.07
CA GLY A 232 11.45 11.12 0.80
C GLY A 232 10.13 10.57 0.28
N LYS A 233 9.32 9.97 1.17
CA LYS A 233 7.97 9.50 0.83
C LYS A 233 7.08 10.65 0.34
N ILE A 234 7.07 11.77 1.06
CA ILE A 234 6.24 12.95 0.71
C ILE A 234 6.65 13.52 -0.66
N ALA A 235 7.96 13.58 -0.94
CA ALA A 235 8.46 14.00 -2.25
C ALA A 235 8.04 13.04 -3.36
N ASN A 236 8.11 11.72 -3.12
CA ASN A 236 7.63 10.72 -4.07
C ASN A 236 6.11 10.80 -4.28
N GLN A 237 5.32 11.01 -3.23
CA GLN A 237 3.86 11.23 -3.32
C GLN A 237 3.50 12.42 -4.21
N ARG A 238 4.27 13.51 -4.13
CA ARG A 238 4.12 14.69 -5.00
C ARG A 238 4.48 14.38 -6.45
N ALA A 239 5.62 13.71 -6.67
CA ALA A 239 6.07 13.34 -8.01
C ALA A 239 5.11 12.38 -8.72
N ILE A 240 4.53 11.42 -7.97
CA ILE A 240 3.51 10.48 -8.45
C ILE A 240 2.23 11.23 -8.86
N LEU A 241 1.80 12.21 -8.07
CA LEU A 241 0.64 13.04 -8.41
C LEU A 241 0.90 13.88 -9.67
N SER A 242 2.01 14.61 -9.72
CA SER A 242 2.36 15.46 -10.87
C SER A 242 2.62 14.65 -12.14
N GLY A 243 3.12 13.42 -12.00
CA GLY A 243 3.31 12.48 -13.11
C GLY A 243 2.04 11.80 -13.61
N GLY A 244 0.87 12.08 -13.00
CA GLY A 244 -0.42 11.50 -13.40
C GLY A 244 -0.66 10.06 -12.91
N LEU A 245 0.30 9.45 -12.21
CA LEU A 245 0.19 8.06 -11.77
C LEU A 245 -0.91 7.89 -10.72
N THR A 246 -1.19 8.87 -9.86
CA THR A 246 -2.34 8.83 -8.93
C THR A 246 -3.66 8.60 -9.68
N ARG A 247 -3.88 9.32 -10.79
CA ARG A 247 -5.08 9.14 -11.63
C ARG A 247 -5.06 7.79 -12.35
N CYS A 248 -3.92 7.42 -12.93
CA CYS A 248 -3.73 6.13 -13.58
C CYS A 248 -4.14 4.96 -12.68
N LEU A 249 -3.69 4.96 -11.42
CA LEU A 249 -4.01 3.91 -10.44
C LEU A 249 -5.51 3.86 -10.13
N ALA A 250 -6.15 5.03 -9.95
CA ALA A 250 -7.60 5.11 -9.71
C ALA A 250 -8.43 4.64 -10.91
N GLU A 251 -8.09 5.07 -12.12
CA GLU A 251 -8.77 4.66 -13.36
C GLU A 251 -8.54 3.16 -13.63
N MET A 252 -7.34 2.63 -13.39
CA MET A 252 -7.04 1.21 -13.53
C MET A 252 -7.86 0.36 -12.54
N GLY A 253 -7.86 0.73 -11.26
CA GLY A 253 -8.61 0.01 -10.22
C GLY A 253 -10.12 0.05 -10.42
N LEU A 254 -10.66 1.23 -10.73
CA LEU A 254 -12.10 1.51 -10.63
C LEU A 254 -12.82 1.63 -11.98
N ALA A 255 -12.12 1.99 -13.06
CA ALA A 255 -12.74 2.38 -14.33
C ALA A 255 -12.14 1.72 -15.58
N SER A 256 -11.53 0.56 -15.41
CA SER A 256 -10.98 -0.23 -16.51
C SER A 256 -11.49 -1.67 -16.52
N ALA A 257 -11.29 -2.35 -17.65
CA ALA A 257 -11.44 -3.78 -17.83
C ALA A 257 -10.16 -4.57 -17.42
N ALA A 258 -9.27 -3.96 -16.63
CA ALA A 258 -8.07 -4.63 -16.14
C ALA A 258 -8.40 -5.89 -15.32
N PRO A 259 -7.55 -6.94 -15.38
CA PRO A 259 -7.70 -8.14 -14.57
C PRO A 259 -7.80 -7.81 -13.07
N PRO A 260 -8.59 -8.57 -12.28
CA PRO A 260 -8.79 -8.30 -10.85
C PRO A 260 -7.51 -8.17 -10.03
N ILE A 261 -6.47 -8.95 -10.34
CA ILE A 261 -5.15 -8.85 -9.69
C ILE A 261 -4.50 -7.48 -9.91
N LEU A 262 -4.61 -6.94 -11.13
CA LEU A 262 -4.06 -5.63 -11.47
C LEU A 262 -4.87 -4.50 -10.83
N LYS A 263 -6.21 -4.64 -10.80
CA LYS A 263 -7.10 -3.71 -10.08
C LYS A 263 -6.75 -3.66 -8.59
N SER A 264 -6.56 -4.82 -7.96
CA SER A 264 -6.22 -4.92 -6.54
C SER A 264 -4.87 -4.28 -6.24
N GLU A 265 -3.83 -4.59 -7.02
CA GLU A 265 -2.50 -4.00 -6.83
C GLU A 265 -2.50 -2.48 -7.06
N ALA A 266 -3.19 -1.99 -8.09
CA ALA A 266 -3.32 -0.56 -8.35
C ALA A 266 -3.98 0.18 -7.18
N LEU A 267 -5.03 -0.41 -6.58
CA LEU A 267 -5.73 0.17 -5.43
C LEU A 267 -4.90 0.12 -4.14
N HIS A 268 -4.11 -0.94 -3.91
CA HIS A 268 -3.17 -0.97 -2.79
C HIS A 268 -2.10 0.12 -2.91
N ILE A 269 -1.51 0.29 -4.09
CA ILE A 269 -0.55 1.37 -4.32
C ILE A 269 -1.23 2.73 -4.14
N LEU A 270 -2.45 2.90 -4.67
CA LEU A 270 -3.24 4.12 -4.45
C LEU A 270 -3.46 4.40 -2.96
N ALA A 271 -3.76 3.38 -2.16
CA ALA A 271 -3.88 3.51 -0.71
C ALA A 271 -2.59 4.08 -0.10
N HIS A 272 -1.42 3.53 -0.45
CA HIS A 272 -0.14 4.04 0.04
C HIS A 272 0.19 5.46 -0.46
N VAL A 273 -0.20 5.81 -1.69
CA VAL A 273 -0.03 7.15 -2.28
C VAL A 273 -0.87 8.20 -1.54
N VAL A 274 -2.09 7.83 -1.14
CA VAL A 274 -3.04 8.70 -0.42
C VAL A 274 -2.72 8.80 1.06
N ARG A 275 -2.22 7.72 1.68
CA ARG A 275 -1.99 7.64 3.12
C ARG A 275 -1.03 8.75 3.60
N GLY A 276 -1.58 9.66 4.41
CA GLY A 276 -0.87 10.82 4.96
C GLY A 276 -0.51 11.91 3.96
N SER A 277 -1.12 11.93 2.76
CA SER A 277 -0.90 12.94 1.71
C SER A 277 -2.16 13.75 1.43
N GLU A 278 -2.22 14.96 1.98
CA GLU A 278 -3.39 15.84 1.81
C GLU A 278 -3.64 16.24 0.34
N ILE A 279 -2.58 16.43 -0.45
CA ILE A 279 -2.70 16.73 -1.88
C ILE A 279 -3.33 15.58 -2.67
N ASN A 280 -3.01 14.33 -2.31
CA ASN A 280 -3.57 13.16 -2.99
C ASN A 280 -5.00 12.89 -2.51
N LYS A 281 -5.30 13.12 -1.22
CA LYS A 281 -6.67 13.06 -0.70
C LYS A 281 -7.57 14.09 -1.39
N GLU A 282 -7.11 15.34 -1.50
CA GLU A 282 -7.84 16.40 -2.18
C GLU A 282 -8.08 16.06 -3.66
N PHE A 283 -7.04 15.59 -4.36
CA PHE A 283 -7.16 15.13 -5.74
C PHE A 283 -8.21 14.01 -5.88
N LEU A 284 -8.11 12.97 -5.05
CA LEU A 284 -9.02 11.83 -5.09
C LEU A 284 -10.47 12.23 -4.78
N SER A 285 -10.68 13.17 -3.86
CA SER A 285 -12.03 13.66 -3.50
C SER A 285 -12.75 14.36 -4.66
N LYS A 286 -12.00 14.96 -5.59
CA LYS A 286 -12.51 15.68 -6.76
C LYS A 286 -12.57 14.82 -8.02
N LEU A 287 -11.94 13.64 -8.00
CA LEU A 287 -11.87 12.76 -9.16
C LEU A 287 -13.25 12.16 -9.46
N VAL A 288 -13.72 12.36 -10.69
CA VAL A 288 -14.91 11.73 -11.25
C VAL A 288 -14.48 10.75 -12.33
N LEU A 289 -15.06 9.56 -12.30
CA LEU A 289 -14.75 8.46 -13.20
C LEU A 289 -16.02 7.73 -13.63
N SER A 290 -15.92 6.94 -14.70
CA SER A 290 -17.03 6.14 -15.25
C SER A 290 -16.63 4.66 -15.21
N PRO A 291 -16.98 3.92 -14.15
CA PRO A 291 -16.62 2.53 -14.02
C PRO A 291 -17.09 1.66 -15.19
N LEU A 292 -16.36 0.57 -15.45
CA LEU A 292 -16.81 -0.47 -16.37
C LEU A 292 -17.43 -1.62 -15.59
N ALA A 293 -18.63 -2.03 -16.00
CA ALA A 293 -19.33 -3.19 -15.49
C ALA A 293 -19.36 -4.29 -16.54
N ALA A 294 -19.07 -5.53 -16.11
CA ALA A 294 -19.21 -6.69 -16.96
C ALA A 294 -20.69 -6.91 -17.30
N SER A 295 -21.00 -7.19 -18.56
CA SER A 295 -22.35 -7.53 -18.99
C SER A 295 -22.67 -8.95 -18.53
N ALA A 296 -23.80 -9.12 -17.84
CA ALA A 296 -24.39 -10.44 -17.66
C ALA A 296 -25.02 -10.90 -19.00
N PRO A 297 -25.04 -12.21 -19.29
CA PRO A 297 -25.81 -12.72 -20.43
C PRO A 297 -27.29 -12.31 -20.28
N PRO A 298 -27.95 -11.86 -21.36
CA PRO A 298 -29.37 -11.50 -21.33
C PRO A 298 -30.23 -12.62 -20.73
N PRO A 299 -31.27 -12.29 -19.94
CA PRO A 299 -32.13 -13.31 -19.34
C PRO A 299 -32.77 -14.20 -20.42
N GLY A 300 -32.47 -15.50 -20.37
CA GLY A 300 -32.93 -16.50 -21.33
C GLY A 300 -31.90 -16.95 -22.38
N GLN A 301 -30.71 -16.35 -22.43
CA GLN A 301 -29.55 -16.93 -23.13
C GLN A 301 -28.79 -17.89 -22.21
N ASP A 302 -28.36 -19.02 -22.78
CA ASP A 302 -27.53 -19.99 -22.07
C ASP A 302 -26.16 -19.33 -21.77
N PRO A 303 -25.71 -19.29 -20.49
CA PRO A 303 -24.42 -18.73 -20.09
C PRO A 303 -23.21 -19.34 -20.82
N SER A 304 -23.37 -20.50 -21.46
CA SER A 304 -22.32 -21.10 -22.30
C SER A 304 -22.04 -20.32 -23.60
N TYR A 305 -22.90 -19.38 -24.01
CA TYR A 305 -22.68 -18.53 -25.18
C TYR A 305 -21.88 -17.25 -24.89
N SER A 306 -21.69 -16.87 -23.62
CA SER A 306 -20.74 -15.81 -23.27
C SER A 306 -19.32 -16.38 -23.30
N ASP A 307 -18.45 -15.83 -24.13
CA ASP A 307 -17.03 -16.16 -24.19
C ASP A 307 -16.35 -15.67 -22.90
N PRO A 308 -15.93 -16.55 -21.97
CA PRO A 308 -15.29 -16.14 -20.72
C PRO A 308 -13.95 -15.42 -20.97
N GLU A 309 -13.32 -15.67 -22.12
CA GLU A 309 -12.07 -15.04 -22.52
C GLU A 309 -12.28 -13.61 -23.07
N LYS A 310 -13.53 -13.22 -23.37
CA LYS A 310 -13.89 -11.90 -23.90
C LYS A 310 -15.15 -11.34 -23.23
N PRO A 311 -15.07 -10.94 -21.95
CA PRO A 311 -16.18 -10.28 -21.28
C PRO A 311 -16.57 -8.99 -21.99
N GLU A 312 -17.86 -8.82 -22.25
CA GLU A 312 -18.42 -7.54 -22.74
C GLU A 312 -18.57 -6.58 -21.56
N PHE A 313 -18.22 -5.31 -21.76
CA PHE A 313 -18.32 -4.27 -20.72
C PHE A 313 -19.22 -3.11 -21.17
N TYR A 314 -19.95 -2.54 -20.21
CA TYR A 314 -20.65 -1.28 -20.39
C TYR A 314 -20.22 -0.26 -19.34
N ARG A 315 -20.35 1.03 -19.67
CA ARG A 315 -19.99 2.13 -18.75
C ARG A 315 -21.12 2.42 -17.79
N LEU A 316 -20.79 2.49 -16.51
CA LEU A 316 -21.66 3.06 -15.49
C LEU A 316 -21.67 4.60 -15.57
N PRO A 317 -22.73 5.26 -15.07
CA PRO A 317 -22.79 6.72 -15.01
C PRO A 317 -21.56 7.33 -14.31
N PRO A 318 -21.15 8.56 -14.68
CA PRO A 318 -20.07 9.26 -13.99
C PRO A 318 -20.35 9.39 -12.49
N GLN A 319 -19.37 9.00 -11.68
CA GLN A 319 -19.45 9.02 -10.22
C GLN A 319 -18.11 9.42 -9.58
N SER A 320 -18.15 9.90 -8.34
CA SER A 320 -16.91 10.24 -7.63
C SER A 320 -16.09 8.97 -7.36
N ALA A 321 -14.76 9.12 -7.35
CA ALA A 321 -13.86 8.01 -7.04
C ALA A 321 -14.11 7.45 -5.62
N ILE A 322 -14.51 8.31 -4.68
CA ILE A 322 -14.88 7.90 -3.32
C ILE A 322 -16.12 7.00 -3.32
N PHE A 323 -17.15 7.35 -4.09
CA PHE A 323 -18.33 6.49 -4.22
C PHE A 323 -17.97 5.16 -4.90
N ALA A 324 -17.17 5.20 -5.97
CA ALA A 324 -16.72 3.97 -6.64
C ALA A 324 -15.92 3.04 -5.72
N LEU A 325 -15.09 3.58 -4.82
CA LEU A 325 -14.40 2.79 -3.79
C LEU A 325 -15.38 2.13 -2.82
N PHE A 326 -16.40 2.87 -2.35
CA PHE A 326 -17.43 2.34 -1.46
C PHE A 326 -18.24 1.24 -2.14
N SER A 327 -18.70 1.47 -3.36
CA SER A 327 -19.37 0.44 -4.18
C SER A 327 -18.48 -0.79 -4.36
N LEU A 328 -17.22 -0.63 -4.73
CA LEU A 328 -16.31 -1.77 -4.89
C LEU A 328 -16.14 -2.55 -3.57
N ALA A 329 -15.95 -1.88 -2.44
CA ALA A 329 -15.78 -2.54 -1.15
C ALA A 329 -17.05 -3.27 -0.66
N LEU A 330 -18.24 -2.69 -0.90
CA LEU A 330 -19.52 -3.20 -0.38
C LEU A 330 -20.22 -4.17 -1.33
N GLU A 331 -20.18 -3.91 -2.64
CA GLU A 331 -20.92 -4.62 -3.68
C GLU A 331 -20.03 -5.54 -4.52
N GLY A 332 -18.70 -5.33 -4.51
CA GLY A 332 -17.74 -6.10 -5.30
C GLY A 332 -17.51 -5.54 -6.70
N LEU A 333 -16.96 -6.37 -7.60
CA LEU A 333 -16.66 -5.95 -8.97
C LEU A 333 -17.96 -5.70 -9.77
N PRO A 334 -18.12 -4.55 -10.44
CA PRO A 334 -19.35 -4.23 -11.16
C PRO A 334 -19.67 -5.26 -12.24
N GLY A 335 -20.89 -5.82 -12.21
CA GLY A 335 -21.32 -6.86 -13.14
C GLY A 335 -20.90 -8.30 -12.79
N ALA A 336 -20.05 -8.48 -11.77
CA ALA A 336 -19.59 -9.79 -11.28
C ALA A 336 -20.13 -10.09 -9.86
N GLN A 337 -21.42 -9.85 -9.65
CA GLN A 337 -22.06 -9.96 -8.32
C GLN A 337 -22.18 -11.42 -7.82
N HIS A 338 -22.13 -12.39 -8.73
CA HIS A 338 -22.23 -13.81 -8.42
C HIS A 338 -20.97 -14.54 -8.92
N PRO A 339 -19.94 -14.70 -8.09
CA PRO A 339 -18.74 -15.43 -8.47
C PRO A 339 -19.08 -16.88 -8.79
N THR A 340 -18.50 -17.40 -9.86
CA THR A 340 -18.78 -18.75 -10.39
C THR A 340 -17.80 -19.81 -9.90
N SER A 341 -16.63 -19.39 -9.42
CA SER A 341 -15.56 -20.25 -8.92
C SER A 341 -14.95 -19.69 -7.63
N ALA A 342 -14.22 -20.54 -6.89
CA ALA A 342 -13.48 -20.13 -5.70
C ALA A 342 -12.38 -19.09 -6.02
N ASP A 343 -11.79 -19.17 -7.22
CA ASP A 343 -10.80 -18.20 -7.69
C ASP A 343 -11.46 -16.84 -7.94
N ASP A 344 -12.68 -16.80 -8.50
CA ASP A 344 -13.45 -15.57 -8.69
C ASP A 344 -13.84 -14.94 -7.33
N GLU A 345 -14.22 -15.76 -6.35
CA GLU A 345 -14.49 -15.30 -4.98
C GLU A 345 -13.25 -14.65 -4.36
N PHE A 346 -12.08 -15.30 -4.48
CA PHE A 346 -10.83 -14.79 -3.94
C PHE A 346 -10.37 -13.49 -4.62
N GLN A 347 -10.49 -13.41 -5.94
CA GLN A 347 -10.16 -12.21 -6.71
C GLN A 347 -11.10 -11.05 -6.39
N THR A 348 -12.40 -11.33 -6.25
CA THR A 348 -13.39 -10.34 -5.83
C THR A 348 -13.10 -9.85 -4.42
N LEU A 349 -12.81 -10.76 -3.48
CA LEU A 349 -12.45 -10.42 -2.12
C LEU A 349 -11.17 -9.57 -2.06
N SER A 350 -10.16 -9.89 -2.88
CA SER A 350 -8.93 -9.11 -3.01
C SER A 350 -9.20 -7.67 -3.46
N ALA A 351 -10.04 -7.48 -4.48
CA ALA A 351 -10.40 -6.16 -4.95
C ALA A 351 -11.17 -5.34 -3.90
N ARG A 352 -12.07 -6.00 -3.14
CA ARG A 352 -12.78 -5.39 -2.01
C ARG A 352 -11.83 -4.97 -0.88
N ALA A 353 -10.87 -5.82 -0.54
CA ALA A 353 -9.84 -5.53 0.47
C ALA A 353 -8.94 -4.36 0.06
N ALA A 354 -8.55 -4.30 -1.21
CA ALA A 354 -7.79 -3.18 -1.76
C ALA A 354 -8.58 -1.86 -1.73
N ALA A 355 -9.87 -1.90 -2.07
CA ALA A 355 -10.76 -0.75 -1.95
C ALA A 355 -10.89 -0.26 -0.50
N LEU A 356 -11.05 -1.19 0.46
CA LEU A 356 -11.07 -0.86 1.88
C LEU A 356 -9.76 -0.20 2.34
N SER A 357 -8.60 -0.68 1.86
CA SER A 357 -7.29 -0.08 2.16
C SER A 357 -7.19 1.37 1.67
N ALA A 358 -7.71 1.64 0.46
CA ALA A 358 -7.77 2.99 -0.10
C ALA A 358 -8.74 3.90 0.67
N ILE A 359 -9.89 3.38 1.10
CA ILE A 359 -10.85 4.09 1.97
C ILE A 359 -10.20 4.45 3.31
N ASP A 360 -9.59 3.49 4.01
CA ASP A 360 -8.89 3.75 5.29
C ASP A 360 -7.82 4.82 5.12
N SER A 361 -7.00 4.71 4.07
CA SER A 361 -5.93 5.67 3.78
C SER A 361 -6.44 7.08 3.46
N PHE A 362 -7.61 7.19 2.81
CA PHE A 362 -8.28 8.45 2.54
C PHE A 362 -8.88 9.08 3.80
N LEU A 363 -9.55 8.29 4.64
CA LEU A 363 -10.21 8.74 5.86
C LEU A 363 -9.22 9.06 6.99
N ASN A 364 -8.09 8.34 7.06
CA ASN A 364 -7.12 8.50 8.14
C ASN A 364 -6.54 9.93 8.18
N GLY A 365 -6.86 10.65 9.27
CA GLY A 365 -6.46 12.04 9.45
C GLY A 365 -7.24 13.06 8.60
N ASN A 366 -8.30 12.64 7.90
CA ASN A 366 -9.17 13.51 7.10
C ASN A 366 -10.53 13.68 7.77
N LEU A 367 -10.57 14.55 8.78
CA LEU A 367 -11.74 14.75 9.64
C LEU A 367 -12.95 15.29 8.86
N ASP A 368 -12.72 16.15 7.86
CA ASP A 368 -13.79 16.72 7.03
C ASP A 368 -14.46 15.65 6.17
N ALA A 369 -13.69 14.72 5.61
CA ALA A 369 -14.24 13.59 4.86
C ALA A 369 -15.00 12.62 5.79
N GLN A 370 -14.47 12.32 6.98
CA GLN A 370 -15.16 11.48 7.96
C GLN A 370 -16.53 12.08 8.33
N LEU A 371 -16.57 13.38 8.68
CA LEU A 371 -17.82 14.06 9.04
C LEU A 371 -18.77 14.16 7.85
N GLY A 372 -18.24 14.54 6.69
CA GLY A 372 -19.02 14.72 5.46
C GLY A 372 -19.72 13.43 5.02
N ILE A 373 -19.03 12.28 5.08
CA ILE A 373 -19.61 10.99 4.70
C ILE A 373 -20.66 10.52 5.73
N VAL A 374 -20.40 10.69 7.03
CA VAL A 374 -21.40 10.36 8.07
C VAL A 374 -22.66 11.22 7.90
N ALA A 375 -22.50 12.50 7.56
CA ALA A 375 -23.62 13.41 7.31
C ALA A 375 -24.51 12.96 6.13
N THR A 376 -23.96 12.22 5.15
CA THR A 376 -24.77 11.71 4.02
C THR A 376 -25.42 10.35 4.29
N MET A 377 -25.28 9.76 5.47
CA MET A 377 -25.88 8.45 5.77
C MET A 377 -27.40 8.51 5.84
N ASN A 378 -27.97 9.58 6.40
CA ASN A 378 -29.42 9.75 6.54
C ASN A 378 -30.06 10.55 5.39
N THR A 379 -29.34 10.79 4.28
CA THR A 379 -29.92 11.51 3.14
C THR A 379 -30.84 10.58 2.36
N PRO A 380 -32.10 10.98 2.07
CA PRO A 380 -33.04 10.17 1.30
C PRO A 380 -32.45 9.80 -0.06
N ILE A 381 -32.59 8.54 -0.46
CA ILE A 381 -32.21 8.04 -1.78
C ILE A 381 -33.14 8.74 -2.81
N PRO A 382 -32.61 9.53 -3.76
CA PRO A 382 -33.43 10.10 -4.81
C PRO A 382 -34.05 8.96 -5.64
N GLN A 383 -35.38 8.86 -5.67
CA GLN A 383 -36.07 7.99 -6.62
C GLN A 383 -35.95 8.61 -8.01
N LEU A 384 -34.87 8.30 -8.72
CA LEU A 384 -34.64 8.78 -10.07
C LEU A 384 -35.52 7.99 -11.04
N SER A 385 -36.35 8.71 -11.81
CA SER A 385 -37.24 8.14 -12.83
C SER A 385 -36.51 7.76 -14.13
N ASP A 386 -35.25 8.15 -14.30
CA ASP A 386 -34.44 7.95 -15.51
C ASP A 386 -33.22 7.05 -15.25
N GLN A 387 -33.03 6.03 -16.11
CA GLN A 387 -31.87 5.13 -16.11
C GLN A 387 -30.53 5.82 -16.42
N ASN A 388 -30.56 7.09 -16.83
CA ASN A 388 -29.38 7.93 -17.14
C ASN A 388 -29.02 8.93 -16.03
N ALA A 389 -29.79 8.98 -14.94
CA ALA A 389 -29.42 9.81 -13.80
C ALA A 389 -28.29 9.14 -13.02
N GLY A 390 -27.40 9.94 -12.43
CA GLY A 390 -26.18 9.47 -11.74
C GLY A 390 -26.44 8.50 -10.57
N PRO A 391 -25.41 8.21 -9.75
CA PRO A 391 -25.56 7.22 -8.67
C PRO A 391 -26.74 7.56 -7.75
N SER A 392 -27.60 6.58 -7.49
CA SER A 392 -28.77 6.72 -6.60
C SER A 392 -28.38 6.87 -5.14
N HIS A 393 -27.13 6.55 -4.79
CA HIS A 393 -26.60 6.61 -3.44
C HIS A 393 -25.45 7.61 -3.31
N SER A 394 -25.34 8.19 -2.12
CA SER A 394 -24.10 8.80 -1.64
C SER A 394 -23.23 7.70 -1.01
N PRO A 395 -21.91 7.92 -0.78
CA PRO A 395 -21.09 6.96 -0.05
C PRO A 395 -21.68 6.59 1.32
N GLY A 396 -22.20 7.60 2.04
CA GLY A 396 -22.86 7.38 3.33
C GLY A 396 -24.18 6.61 3.21
N SER A 397 -25.05 6.93 2.25
CA SER A 397 -26.35 6.24 2.15
C SER A 397 -26.20 4.78 1.65
N LEU A 398 -25.17 4.50 0.84
CA LEU A 398 -24.80 3.13 0.47
C LEU A 398 -24.30 2.33 1.68
N LEU A 399 -23.40 2.93 2.47
CA LEU A 399 -22.92 2.33 3.72
C LEU A 399 -24.06 2.05 4.69
N PHE A 400 -24.97 3.02 4.83
CA PHE A 400 -26.12 2.91 5.71
C PHE A 400 -27.05 1.76 5.32
N ALA A 401 -27.37 1.64 4.02
CA ALA A 401 -28.15 0.51 3.51
C ALA A 401 -27.49 -0.85 3.82
N ALA A 402 -26.16 -0.94 3.70
CA ALA A 402 -25.41 -2.15 4.01
C ALA A 402 -25.33 -2.48 5.51
N LEU A 403 -25.46 -1.49 6.40
CA LEU A 403 -25.48 -1.67 7.85
C LEU A 403 -26.86 -2.02 8.41
N GLN A 404 -27.93 -1.54 7.78
CA GLN A 404 -29.30 -1.78 8.23
C GLN A 404 -29.73 -3.23 8.06
N GLY A 405 -29.41 -3.84 6.92
CA GLY A 405 -29.88 -5.18 6.56
C GLY A 405 -28.97 -6.30 7.08
N LEU A 406 -29.55 -7.30 7.73
CA LEU A 406 -28.90 -8.61 7.85
C LEU A 406 -28.95 -9.32 6.49
N PRO A 407 -27.89 -10.05 6.11
CA PRO A 407 -27.92 -10.81 4.87
C PRO A 407 -29.04 -11.85 4.93
N PRO A 408 -29.73 -12.13 3.80
CA PRO A 408 -30.74 -13.17 3.73
C PRO A 408 -30.19 -14.49 4.27
N THR A 409 -31.03 -15.29 4.94
CA THR A 409 -30.60 -16.57 5.53
C THR A 409 -29.97 -17.52 4.51
N GLU A 410 -30.38 -17.43 3.24
CA GLU A 410 -29.87 -18.24 2.12
C GLU A 410 -28.61 -17.66 1.44
N ALA A 411 -28.14 -16.48 1.86
CA ALA A 411 -27.05 -15.80 1.20
C ALA A 411 -25.69 -16.50 1.44
N GLY A 412 -24.86 -16.59 0.40
CA GLY A 412 -23.54 -17.21 0.45
C GLY A 412 -22.50 -16.39 1.24
N SER A 413 -21.26 -16.91 1.33
CA SER A 413 -20.15 -16.31 2.11
C SER A 413 -19.88 -14.83 1.77
N MET A 414 -20.05 -14.45 0.49
CA MET A 414 -19.85 -13.07 0.03
C MET A 414 -20.79 -12.04 0.64
N ALA A 415 -22.00 -12.44 1.05
CA ALA A 415 -22.95 -11.54 1.72
C ALA A 415 -22.50 -11.22 3.15
N ALA A 416 -21.87 -12.18 3.85
CA ALA A 416 -21.27 -11.93 5.15
C ALA A 416 -20.12 -10.92 5.06
N TYR A 417 -19.34 -10.97 3.97
CA TYR A 417 -18.32 -9.96 3.70
C TYR A 417 -18.92 -8.56 3.51
N THR A 418 -20.10 -8.40 2.91
CA THR A 418 -20.73 -7.08 2.77
C THR A 418 -21.04 -6.42 4.11
N SER A 419 -21.68 -7.13 5.05
CA SER A 419 -21.90 -6.58 6.40
C SER A 419 -20.57 -6.35 7.14
N PHE A 420 -19.58 -7.21 6.93
CA PHE A 420 -18.25 -7.06 7.53
C PHE A 420 -17.49 -5.82 7.01
N PHE A 421 -17.40 -5.64 5.69
CA PHE A 421 -16.79 -4.46 5.08
C PHE A 421 -17.53 -3.17 5.45
N ALA A 422 -18.87 -3.20 5.48
CA ALA A 422 -19.67 -2.08 5.97
C ALA A 422 -19.30 -1.72 7.41
N SER A 423 -19.16 -2.72 8.27
CA SER A 423 -18.74 -2.53 9.66
C SER A 423 -17.34 -1.91 9.76
N LEU A 424 -16.38 -2.40 8.97
CA LEU A 424 -15.01 -1.85 8.97
C LEU A 424 -14.97 -0.40 8.47
N ILE A 425 -15.65 -0.09 7.36
CA ILE A 425 -15.73 1.27 6.81
C ILE A 425 -16.34 2.22 7.85
N PHE A 426 -17.43 1.80 8.50
CA PHE A 426 -18.07 2.60 9.53
C PHE A 426 -17.17 2.79 10.75
N ALA A 427 -16.45 1.75 11.18
CA ALA A 427 -15.44 1.88 12.24
C ALA A 427 -14.34 2.89 11.84
N HIS A 428 -13.88 2.90 10.58
CA HIS A 428 -12.90 3.88 10.09
C HIS A 428 -13.43 5.32 10.10
N LEU A 429 -14.72 5.54 9.81
CA LEU A 429 -15.35 6.85 9.88
C LEU A 429 -15.40 7.39 11.33
N LEU A 430 -15.59 6.51 12.31
CA LEU A 430 -15.71 6.87 13.72
C LEU A 430 -14.38 6.92 14.48
N ARG A 431 -13.32 6.30 13.93
CA ARG A 431 -12.05 6.07 14.63
C ARG A 431 -11.41 7.38 15.08
N GLY A 432 -11.26 7.53 16.39
CA GLY A 432 -10.56 8.66 17.03
C GLY A 432 -11.24 10.02 16.86
N PHE A 433 -12.53 10.06 16.48
CA PHE A 433 -13.20 11.31 16.13
C PHE A 433 -14.62 11.42 16.72
N GLU A 434 -14.72 12.06 17.89
CA GLU A 434 -15.99 12.20 18.63
C GLU A 434 -17.09 12.96 17.86
N PRO A 435 -16.82 14.04 17.09
CA PRO A 435 -17.87 14.68 16.29
C PRO A 435 -18.57 13.75 15.30
N ALA A 436 -17.85 12.85 14.63
CA ALA A 436 -18.48 11.84 13.76
C ALA A 436 -19.28 10.82 14.57
N LYS A 437 -18.78 10.40 15.74
CA LYS A 437 -19.52 9.52 16.67
C LYS A 437 -20.81 10.17 17.14
N LYS A 438 -20.79 11.46 17.46
CA LYS A 438 -21.96 12.24 17.83
C LYS A 438 -22.97 12.30 16.70
N LEU A 439 -22.54 12.67 15.50
CA LEU A 439 -23.43 12.75 14.35
C LEU A 439 -24.07 11.39 14.03
N ALA A 440 -23.29 10.30 14.15
CA ALA A 440 -23.81 8.95 13.97
C ALA A 440 -24.88 8.56 15.02
N ARG A 441 -24.81 9.09 16.26
CA ARG A 441 -25.85 8.87 17.30
C ARG A 441 -27.15 9.59 16.99
N GLU A 442 -27.07 10.69 16.25
CA GLU A 442 -28.22 11.48 15.84
C GLU A 442 -28.98 10.84 14.66
N ILE A 443 -28.44 9.78 14.04
CA ILE A 443 -29.12 9.03 12.99
C ILE A 443 -30.19 8.12 13.62
N ARG A 444 -31.46 8.37 13.25
CA ARG A 444 -32.66 7.68 13.72
C ARG A 444 -33.39 7.05 12.54
N ILE A 445 -33.90 5.82 12.70
CA ILE A 445 -34.61 5.06 11.66
C ILE A 445 -35.98 4.64 12.22
N GLY A 446 -37.05 4.93 11.48
CA GLY A 446 -38.44 4.74 11.93
C GLY A 446 -39.18 6.09 11.99
N GLY A 447 -40.51 6.08 11.79
CA GLY A 447 -41.37 7.27 11.65
C GLY A 447 -41.82 7.54 10.20
N ASP A 448 -43.10 7.92 10.01
CA ASP A 448 -43.66 8.25 8.68
C ASP A 448 -43.07 9.59 8.18
N PRO A 449 -42.35 9.63 7.03
CA PRO A 449 -41.81 10.87 6.47
C PRO A 449 -42.89 11.86 5.99
N ALA A 450 -44.16 11.45 5.92
CA ALA A 450 -45.22 12.18 5.25
C ALA A 450 -46.08 13.10 6.15
N ASP A 451 -45.93 13.08 7.48
CA ASP A 451 -46.72 13.95 8.37
C ASP A 451 -45.87 15.00 9.12
N PRO A 452 -45.70 16.21 8.56
CA PRO A 452 -45.04 17.31 9.24
C PRO A 452 -45.84 17.90 10.43
N ASN A 453 -47.02 17.35 10.75
CA ASN A 453 -47.84 17.73 11.91
C ASN A 453 -48.02 16.60 12.93
N ALA A 454 -47.25 15.51 12.85
CA ALA A 454 -47.28 14.46 13.88
C ALA A 454 -46.91 15.09 15.26
N PRO A 455 -47.63 14.75 16.35
CA PRO A 455 -47.32 15.27 17.67
C PRO A 455 -45.86 14.95 18.04
N PRO A 456 -45.16 15.85 18.78
CA PRO A 456 -43.77 15.62 19.21
C PRO A 456 -43.58 14.45 20.18
N ASP A 457 -44.62 13.65 20.44
CA ASP A 457 -44.60 12.47 21.31
C ASP A 457 -44.52 11.14 20.52
N ASP A 458 -44.45 11.17 19.17
CA ASP A 458 -44.20 9.97 18.34
C ASP A 458 -42.69 9.67 18.13
N ASP A 459 -41.82 10.23 18.98
CA ASP A 459 -40.37 9.87 19.04
C ASP A 459 -40.15 8.41 19.48
N ASP A 460 -41.16 7.75 20.06
CA ASP A 460 -41.11 6.36 20.53
C ASP A 460 -40.95 5.32 19.40
N ASP A 461 -41.26 5.68 18.13
CA ASP A 461 -41.14 4.77 16.97
C ASP A 461 -39.77 4.87 16.27
N GLN A 462 -38.89 5.81 16.67
CA GLN A 462 -37.60 6.01 16.04
C GLN A 462 -36.47 5.27 16.76
N THR A 463 -35.83 4.32 16.07
CA THR A 463 -34.73 3.54 16.61
C THR A 463 -33.38 4.14 16.22
N GLY A 464 -32.51 4.39 17.21
CA GLY A 464 -31.15 4.86 16.98
C GLY A 464 -30.24 3.80 16.33
N LEU A 465 -29.21 4.26 15.61
CA LEU A 465 -28.28 3.34 14.93
C LEU A 465 -27.52 2.41 15.90
N VAL A 466 -27.25 2.85 17.14
CA VAL A 466 -26.68 2.00 18.20
C VAL A 466 -27.60 0.81 18.49
N GLN A 467 -28.90 1.06 18.62
CA GLN A 467 -29.92 0.03 18.90
C GLN A 467 -30.10 -0.94 17.73
N ILE A 468 -29.92 -0.46 16.50
CA ILE A 468 -29.98 -1.31 15.31
C ILE A 468 -28.79 -2.25 15.22
N LEU A 469 -27.57 -1.76 15.49
CA LEU A 469 -26.38 -2.61 15.45
C LEU A 469 -26.42 -3.70 16.53
N ILE A 470 -26.85 -3.38 17.75
CA ILE A 470 -26.98 -4.37 18.82
C ILE A 470 -28.15 -5.34 18.56
N GLY A 471 -29.26 -4.87 17.98
CA GLY A 471 -30.35 -5.71 17.51
C GLY A 471 -29.91 -6.67 16.40
N ASN A 472 -29.12 -6.19 15.44
CA ASN A 472 -28.53 -7.00 14.37
C ASN A 472 -27.54 -8.02 14.93
N LEU A 473 -26.73 -7.65 15.94
CA LEU A 473 -25.85 -8.58 16.65
C LEU A 473 -26.66 -9.69 17.35
N MET A 474 -27.72 -9.33 18.08
CA MET A 474 -28.61 -10.29 18.75
C MET A 474 -29.25 -11.25 17.74
N MET A 475 -29.73 -10.74 16.62
CA MET A 475 -30.34 -11.56 15.57
C MET A 475 -29.31 -12.46 14.87
N ALA A 476 -28.08 -11.99 14.64
CA ALA A 476 -26.99 -12.81 14.11
C ALA A 476 -26.60 -13.96 15.07
N GLN A 477 -26.54 -13.70 16.38
CA GLN A 477 -26.32 -14.75 17.40
C GLN A 477 -27.42 -15.81 17.38
N ARG A 478 -28.68 -15.38 17.27
CA ARG A 478 -29.83 -16.29 17.16
C ARG A 478 -29.77 -17.12 15.88
N MET A 479 -29.46 -16.50 14.74
CA MET A 479 -29.35 -17.19 13.45
C MET A 479 -28.20 -18.20 13.44
N GLN A 480 -27.04 -17.86 14.01
CA GLN A 480 -25.94 -18.80 14.18
C GLN A 480 -26.35 -20.00 15.03
N SER A 481 -27.02 -19.77 16.16
CA SER A 481 -27.50 -20.83 17.05
C SER A 481 -28.50 -21.76 16.36
N GLN A 482 -29.42 -21.19 15.57
CA GLN A 482 -30.38 -21.96 14.77
C GLN A 482 -29.69 -22.79 13.69
N SER A 483 -28.71 -22.21 12.99
CA SER A 483 -27.92 -22.88 11.97
C SER A 483 -27.11 -24.05 12.55
N ASN A 484 -26.45 -23.83 13.68
CA ASN A 484 -25.72 -24.87 14.42
C ASN A 484 -26.65 -26.01 14.86
N ASN A 485 -27.85 -25.69 15.36
CA ASN A 485 -28.84 -26.69 15.78
C ASN A 485 -29.48 -27.46 14.61
N ALA A 486 -29.58 -26.81 13.44
CA ALA A 486 -30.05 -27.45 12.20
C ALA A 486 -29.01 -28.38 11.58
N GLY A 487 -27.76 -28.36 12.06
CA GLY A 487 -26.66 -29.13 11.49
C GLY A 487 -26.17 -28.54 10.15
N ASP A 488 -26.40 -27.25 9.91
CA ASP A 488 -25.80 -26.56 8.76
C ASP A 488 -24.26 -26.64 8.85
N GLY A 489 -23.59 -26.73 7.70
CA GLY A 489 -22.13 -26.86 7.65
C GLY A 489 -21.39 -25.71 8.35
N ILE A 490 -20.16 -25.98 8.82
CA ILE A 490 -19.32 -25.05 9.59
C ILE A 490 -19.16 -23.67 8.91
N GLN A 491 -19.16 -23.65 7.58
CA GLN A 491 -19.05 -22.47 6.75
C GLN A 491 -20.14 -21.42 7.02
N ARG A 492 -21.38 -21.87 7.25
CA ARG A 492 -22.49 -20.94 7.57
C ARG A 492 -22.33 -20.35 8.97
N SER A 493 -21.85 -21.17 9.92
CA SER A 493 -21.55 -20.71 11.27
C SER A 493 -20.45 -19.65 11.29
N LEU A 494 -19.39 -19.84 10.48
CA LEU A 494 -18.30 -18.89 10.32
C LEU A 494 -18.75 -17.59 9.62
N ALA A 495 -19.64 -17.68 8.63
CA ALA A 495 -20.23 -16.50 8.00
C ALA A 495 -20.99 -15.62 9.02
N TRP A 496 -21.79 -16.21 9.91
CA TRP A 496 -22.44 -15.47 11.00
C TRP A 496 -21.42 -14.90 12.00
N ALA A 497 -20.40 -15.68 12.37
CA ALA A 497 -19.32 -15.21 13.24
C ALA A 497 -18.62 -13.97 12.65
N ARG A 498 -18.36 -13.94 11.34
CA ARG A 498 -17.73 -12.81 10.64
C ARG A 498 -18.58 -11.54 10.71
N ILE A 499 -19.89 -11.66 10.53
CA ILE A 499 -20.84 -10.54 10.67
C ILE A 499 -20.79 -9.99 12.11
N MET A 500 -20.85 -10.88 13.10
CA MET A 500 -20.78 -10.50 14.51
C MET A 500 -19.46 -9.83 14.88
N VAL A 501 -18.33 -10.34 14.36
CA VAL A 501 -17.01 -9.71 14.51
C VAL A 501 -17.04 -8.28 13.95
N GLY A 502 -17.62 -8.05 12.78
CA GLY A 502 -17.81 -6.72 12.21
C GLY A 502 -18.56 -5.77 13.16
N TYR A 503 -19.74 -6.17 13.64
CA TYR A 503 -20.51 -5.34 14.57
C TYR A 503 -19.78 -5.07 15.88
N LEU A 504 -19.06 -6.07 16.42
CA LEU A 504 -18.27 -5.89 17.65
C LEU A 504 -17.08 -4.95 17.44
N ILE A 505 -16.45 -4.93 16.26
CA ILE A 505 -15.42 -3.95 15.88
C ILE A 505 -16.00 -2.53 15.89
N VAL A 506 -17.19 -2.35 15.31
CA VAL A 506 -17.91 -1.06 15.32
C VAL A 506 -18.21 -0.64 16.75
N LEU A 507 -18.82 -1.51 17.55
CA LEU A 507 -19.18 -1.20 18.94
C LEU A 507 -17.94 -0.84 19.76
N ALA A 508 -16.87 -1.64 19.66
CA ALA A 508 -15.60 -1.35 20.34
C ALA A 508 -15.04 0.03 19.93
N THR A 509 -15.04 0.34 18.64
CA THR A 509 -14.51 1.62 18.11
C THR A 509 -15.39 2.81 18.50
N TRP A 510 -16.72 2.65 18.46
CA TRP A 510 -17.68 3.71 18.73
C TRP A 510 -17.72 4.05 20.23
N LEU A 511 -17.77 3.05 21.10
CA LEU A 511 -17.84 3.20 22.55
C LEU A 511 -16.52 3.71 23.17
N TRP A 512 -15.38 3.37 22.58
CA TRP A 512 -14.07 3.82 23.07
C TRP A 512 -13.98 5.36 23.15
N GLU A 513 -13.64 5.91 24.32
CA GLU A 513 -13.56 7.36 24.54
C GLU A 513 -14.85 8.14 24.19
N SER A 514 -16.02 7.50 24.23
CA SER A 514 -17.32 8.13 23.99
C SER A 514 -18.34 7.82 25.09
N PRO A 515 -18.30 8.56 26.22
CA PRO A 515 -19.25 8.35 27.32
C PRO A 515 -20.71 8.52 26.91
N SER A 516 -21.00 9.44 25.97
CA SER A 516 -22.37 9.64 25.46
C SER A 516 -22.88 8.44 24.67
N THR A 517 -22.04 7.80 23.83
CA THR A 517 -22.45 6.55 23.16
C THR A 517 -22.66 5.43 24.17
N THR A 518 -21.80 5.34 25.19
CA THR A 518 -21.94 4.34 26.25
C THR A 518 -23.24 4.52 27.04
N SER A 519 -23.60 5.76 27.37
CA SER A 519 -24.87 6.08 28.04
C SER A 519 -26.09 5.69 27.19
N GLU A 520 -26.07 5.98 25.88
CA GLU A 520 -27.13 5.55 24.95
C GLU A 520 -27.20 4.03 24.81
N PHE A 521 -26.05 3.33 24.79
CA PHE A 521 -26.03 1.87 24.78
C PHE A 521 -26.65 1.28 26.05
N LEU A 522 -26.37 1.88 27.21
CA LEU A 522 -26.86 1.43 28.51
C LEU A 522 -28.32 1.83 28.80
N SER A 523 -28.97 2.62 27.95
CA SER A 523 -30.37 3.01 28.13
C SER A 523 -31.31 1.80 28.14
N GLU A 524 -30.93 0.71 27.48
CA GLU A 524 -31.67 -0.55 27.46
C GLU A 524 -30.86 -1.68 28.11
N GLY A 525 -31.36 -2.22 29.22
CA GLY A 525 -30.68 -3.31 29.94
C GLY A 525 -30.53 -4.61 29.15
N THR A 526 -31.33 -4.80 28.09
CA THR A 526 -31.24 -5.91 27.13
C THR A 526 -29.91 -5.91 26.38
N ASN A 527 -29.35 -4.73 26.08
CA ASN A 527 -28.10 -4.59 25.34
C ASN A 527 -26.92 -5.25 26.05
N LEU A 528 -26.88 -5.15 27.38
CA LEU A 528 -25.88 -5.84 28.19
C LEU A 528 -26.02 -7.37 28.10
N GLN A 529 -27.24 -7.91 27.99
CA GLN A 529 -27.43 -9.35 27.89
C GLN A 529 -26.89 -9.91 26.56
N VAL A 530 -27.04 -9.17 25.45
CA VAL A 530 -26.49 -9.55 24.13
C VAL A 530 -24.96 -9.73 24.17
N LEU A 531 -24.26 -9.01 25.05
CA LEU A 531 -22.82 -9.16 25.25
C LEU A 531 -22.47 -10.21 26.33
N ILE A 532 -23.23 -10.30 27.41
CA ILE A 532 -22.96 -11.22 28.53
C ILE A 532 -23.23 -12.68 28.13
N GLU A 533 -24.32 -12.96 27.43
CA GLU A 533 -24.73 -14.33 27.11
C GLU A 533 -23.65 -15.11 26.34
N PRO A 534 -23.05 -14.59 25.25
CA PRO A 534 -21.96 -15.27 24.54
C PRO A 534 -20.74 -15.59 25.42
N ILE A 535 -20.43 -14.74 26.38
CA ILE A 535 -19.24 -14.87 27.25
C ILE A 535 -19.45 -16.01 28.26
N SER A 536 -20.66 -16.11 28.82
CA SER A 536 -21.04 -17.11 29.81
C SER A 536 -21.25 -18.50 29.22
N GLN A 537 -21.51 -18.62 27.91
CA GLN A 537 -21.67 -19.91 27.24
C GLN A 537 -20.32 -20.66 27.11
N SER A 538 -20.29 -21.94 27.49
CA SER A 538 -19.06 -22.75 27.46
C SER A 538 -18.73 -23.32 26.08
N SER A 539 -19.74 -23.53 25.22
CA SER A 539 -19.62 -24.08 23.87
C SER A 539 -20.67 -23.47 22.93
N GLY A 540 -20.52 -23.69 21.61
CA GLY A 540 -21.49 -23.24 20.60
C GLY A 540 -21.32 -21.81 20.09
N VAL A 541 -20.40 -21.03 20.70
CA VAL A 541 -20.05 -19.67 20.27
C VAL A 541 -18.60 -19.63 19.80
N ASP A 542 -18.36 -18.91 18.71
CA ASP A 542 -17.02 -18.69 18.17
C ASP A 542 -16.11 -17.95 19.19
N PRO A 543 -14.88 -18.42 19.43
CA PRO A 543 -13.96 -17.80 20.38
C PRO A 543 -13.69 -16.30 20.14
N LEU A 544 -13.65 -15.86 18.87
CA LEU A 544 -13.46 -14.44 18.54
C LEU A 544 -14.63 -13.61 19.05
N VAL A 545 -15.86 -14.08 18.81
CA VAL A 545 -17.09 -13.40 19.26
C VAL A 545 -17.11 -13.29 20.78
N GLN A 546 -16.78 -14.37 21.49
CA GLN A 546 -16.73 -14.36 22.96
C GLN A 546 -15.71 -13.36 23.51
N GLY A 547 -14.49 -13.36 22.95
CA GLY A 547 -13.44 -12.45 23.38
C GLY A 547 -13.74 -11.00 23.05
N LEU A 548 -14.33 -10.72 21.89
CA LEU A 548 -14.74 -9.38 21.50
C LEU A 548 -15.92 -8.86 22.32
N CYS A 549 -16.92 -9.69 22.66
CA CYS A 549 -17.97 -9.32 23.59
C CYS A 549 -17.39 -8.93 24.97
N ALA A 550 -16.44 -9.72 25.49
CA ALA A 550 -15.76 -9.39 26.74
C ALA A 550 -14.97 -8.09 26.63
N PHE A 551 -14.24 -7.89 25.53
CA PHE A 551 -13.51 -6.66 25.27
C PHE A 551 -14.43 -5.42 25.22
N VAL A 552 -15.56 -5.50 24.50
CA VAL A 552 -16.57 -4.41 24.43
C VAL A 552 -17.17 -4.12 25.81
N LEU A 553 -17.52 -5.15 26.61
CA LEU A 553 -17.99 -4.94 27.99
C LEU A 553 -16.95 -4.26 28.87
N GLY A 554 -15.67 -4.59 28.69
CA GLY A 554 -14.58 -3.93 29.40
C GLY A 554 -14.45 -2.45 29.01
N ILE A 555 -14.64 -2.11 27.72
CA ILE A 555 -14.67 -0.71 27.25
C ILE A 555 -15.84 0.05 27.86
N ILE A 556 -17.03 -0.55 27.91
CA ILE A 556 -18.22 0.05 28.54
C ILE A 556 -17.93 0.38 30.02
N TYR A 557 -17.34 -0.57 30.75
CA TYR A 557 -16.98 -0.38 32.15
C TYR A 557 -15.89 0.69 32.34
N GLU A 558 -14.90 0.74 31.45
CA GLU A 558 -13.80 1.71 31.52
C GLU A 558 -14.24 3.13 31.15
N THR A 559 -15.18 3.29 30.21
CA THR A 559 -15.58 4.59 29.65
C THR A 559 -16.69 5.28 30.46
N ASP A 560 -17.60 4.52 31.07
CA ASP A 560 -18.74 5.10 31.79
C ASP A 560 -18.37 5.50 33.23
N HIS A 561 -18.11 6.77 33.45
CA HIS A 561 -17.85 7.31 34.80
C HIS A 561 -19.01 8.15 35.34
N ASP A 562 -20.13 8.24 34.61
CA ASP A 562 -21.24 9.09 35.00
C ASP A 562 -22.14 8.39 36.03
N PRO A 563 -22.28 8.91 37.26
CA PRO A 563 -23.21 8.38 38.24
C PRO A 563 -24.68 8.47 37.79
N ALA A 564 -25.00 9.36 36.84
CA ALA A 564 -26.33 9.52 36.25
C ALA A 564 -26.59 8.57 35.07
N SER A 565 -25.62 7.73 34.69
CA SER A 565 -25.82 6.67 33.70
C SER A 565 -26.98 5.75 34.09
N PRO A 566 -27.79 5.26 33.13
CA PRO A 566 -28.88 4.33 33.42
C PRO A 566 -28.42 3.09 34.20
N ILE A 567 -27.20 2.62 33.93
CA ILE A 567 -26.56 1.50 34.61
C ILE A 567 -25.16 1.94 35.05
N PRO A 568 -25.01 2.58 36.22
CA PRO A 568 -23.71 3.10 36.64
C PRO A 568 -22.74 1.96 36.98
N ARG A 569 -21.43 2.24 36.99
CA ARG A 569 -20.38 1.26 37.31
C ARG A 569 -20.58 0.50 38.61
N SER A 570 -21.14 1.15 39.63
CA SER A 570 -21.49 0.53 40.92
C SER A 570 -22.50 -0.62 40.79
N THR A 571 -23.33 -0.58 39.75
CA THR A 571 -24.32 -1.61 39.42
C THR A 571 -23.78 -2.59 38.38
N LEU A 572 -23.01 -2.10 37.40
CA LEU A 572 -22.44 -2.91 36.33
C LEU A 572 -21.41 -3.93 36.86
N GLN A 573 -20.51 -3.53 37.76
CA GLN A 573 -19.45 -4.43 38.25
C GLN A 573 -20.01 -5.67 38.98
N PRO A 574 -20.98 -5.56 39.92
CA PRO A 574 -21.61 -6.74 40.51
C PRO A 574 -22.29 -7.68 39.49
N ILE A 575 -22.90 -7.12 38.44
CA ILE A 575 -23.51 -7.92 37.36
C ILE A 575 -22.44 -8.72 36.61
N LEU A 576 -21.32 -8.08 36.26
CA LEU A 576 -20.22 -8.76 35.56
C LEU A 576 -19.56 -9.83 36.45
N HIS A 577 -19.32 -9.53 37.73
CA HIS A 577 -18.76 -10.50 38.68
C HIS A 577 -19.66 -11.72 38.89
N SER A 578 -20.97 -11.54 38.93
CA SER A 578 -21.92 -12.63 39.19
C SER A 578 -22.27 -13.46 37.95
N ARG A 579 -22.41 -12.84 36.77
CA ARG A 579 -22.85 -13.55 35.54
C ARG A 579 -21.70 -14.07 34.69
N VAL A 580 -20.57 -13.39 34.69
CA VAL A 580 -19.38 -13.76 33.90
C VAL A 580 -18.29 -14.32 34.81
N GLY A 581 -17.94 -13.57 35.85
CA GLY A 581 -16.79 -13.87 36.72
C GLY A 581 -15.48 -13.29 36.16
N PRO A 582 -14.63 -12.69 37.01
CA PRO A 582 -13.42 -11.98 36.55
C PRO A 582 -12.44 -12.88 35.81
N ASP A 583 -12.24 -14.11 36.26
CA ASP A 583 -11.34 -15.06 35.60
C ASP A 583 -11.83 -15.46 34.21
N GLN A 584 -13.14 -15.70 34.07
CA GLN A 584 -13.76 -16.03 32.79
C GLN A 584 -13.61 -14.87 31.80
N PHE A 585 -13.84 -13.65 32.27
CA PHE A 585 -13.70 -12.42 31.49
C PHE A 585 -12.27 -12.28 30.92
N VAL A 586 -11.25 -12.39 31.78
CA VAL A 586 -9.85 -12.32 31.38
C VAL A 586 -9.50 -13.45 30.40
N ASN A 587 -9.91 -14.68 30.69
CA ASN A 587 -9.64 -15.84 29.85
C ASN A 587 -10.25 -15.72 28.44
N ARG A 588 -11.44 -15.12 28.28
CA ARG A 588 -12.03 -14.89 26.95
C ARG A 588 -11.17 -13.94 26.10
N ILE A 589 -10.67 -12.87 26.70
CA ILE A 589 -9.80 -11.90 25.99
C ILE A 589 -8.44 -12.54 25.66
N LEU A 590 -7.86 -13.35 26.56
CA LEU A 590 -6.62 -14.08 26.29
C LEU A 590 -6.80 -15.09 25.13
N ARG A 591 -7.89 -15.85 25.13
CA ARG A 591 -8.20 -16.82 24.07
C ARG A 591 -8.35 -16.14 22.70
N LEU A 592 -8.97 -14.95 22.64
CA LEU A 592 -9.03 -14.14 21.42
C LEU A 592 -7.64 -13.81 20.87
N ARG A 593 -6.67 -13.49 21.75
CA ARG A 593 -5.30 -13.17 21.32
C ARG A 593 -4.51 -14.37 20.80
N GLU A 594 -4.85 -15.55 21.29
CA GLU A 594 -4.21 -16.81 20.88
C GLU A 594 -4.83 -17.37 19.58
N ASP A 595 -6.03 -16.93 19.20
CA ASP A 595 -6.70 -17.37 17.97
C ASP A 595 -5.86 -17.00 16.73
N PRO A 596 -5.53 -17.95 15.84
CA PRO A 596 -4.74 -17.70 14.64
C PRO A 596 -5.33 -16.60 13.74
N ARG A 597 -6.65 -16.48 13.67
CA ARG A 597 -7.36 -15.48 12.85
C ARG A 597 -7.13 -14.05 13.34
N PHE A 598 -6.72 -13.87 14.60
CA PHE A 598 -6.35 -12.58 15.18
C PHE A 598 -4.83 -12.42 15.28
N LYS A 599 -4.13 -13.45 15.76
CA LYS A 599 -2.68 -13.45 16.01
C LYS A 599 -1.88 -13.17 14.74
N ASN A 600 -2.29 -13.78 13.62
CA ASN A 600 -1.56 -13.72 12.35
C ASN A 600 -1.85 -12.44 11.55
N VAL A 601 -2.74 -11.56 12.02
CA VAL A 601 -3.07 -10.31 11.33
C VAL A 601 -1.90 -9.32 11.47
N GLY A 602 -1.31 -8.98 10.33
CA GLY A 602 -0.26 -7.98 10.14
C GLY A 602 -0.73 -6.73 9.38
N PRO A 603 0.14 -5.73 9.17
CA PRO A 603 -0.18 -4.49 8.44
C PRO A 603 -0.63 -4.70 6.98
N ASP A 604 -0.26 -5.84 6.40
CA ASP A 604 -0.48 -6.28 5.02
C ASP A 604 -1.69 -7.21 4.88
N VAL A 605 -2.53 -7.38 5.92
CA VAL A 605 -3.68 -8.30 5.93
C VAL A 605 -4.68 -8.10 4.78
N LEU A 606 -4.74 -6.89 4.23
CA LEU A 606 -5.63 -6.58 3.11
C LEU A 606 -5.02 -6.93 1.73
N GLU A 607 -3.72 -7.24 1.65
CA GLU A 607 -2.99 -7.52 0.41
C GLU A 607 -3.10 -8.99 -0.02
N LEU A 608 -4.33 -9.46 -0.18
CA LEU A 608 -4.62 -10.87 -0.41
C LEU A 608 -3.99 -11.41 -1.70
N SER A 609 -3.96 -10.62 -2.77
CA SER A 609 -3.44 -11.05 -4.09
C SER A 609 -1.95 -11.38 -4.13
N LEU A 610 -1.18 -10.98 -3.11
CA LEU A 610 0.28 -11.21 -3.04
C LEU A 610 0.67 -12.31 -2.06
N GLN A 611 -0.30 -12.82 -1.30
CA GLN A 611 -0.06 -13.91 -0.36
C GLN A 611 -0.17 -15.24 -1.13
N PRO A 612 0.81 -16.15 -0.98
CA PRO A 612 0.62 -17.51 -1.48
C PRO A 612 -0.65 -18.06 -0.84
N PRO A 613 -1.49 -18.83 -1.56
CA PRO A 613 -2.67 -19.44 -0.98
C PRO A 613 -2.23 -20.15 0.30
N ALA A 614 -2.82 -19.75 1.43
CA ALA A 614 -2.45 -20.26 2.74
C ALA A 614 -2.31 -21.78 2.60
N GLY A 615 -1.13 -22.32 2.89
CA GLY A 615 -0.88 -23.75 2.75
C GLY A 615 -1.91 -24.49 3.59
N THR A 616 -2.97 -24.98 2.94
CA THR A 616 -4.01 -25.75 3.60
C THR A 616 -3.38 -27.09 3.92
N ASP A 617 -2.89 -27.25 5.14
CA ASP A 617 -2.72 -28.59 5.68
C ASP A 617 -4.11 -29.24 5.64
N PRO A 618 -4.33 -30.29 4.83
CA PRO A 618 -5.65 -30.89 4.64
C PRO A 618 -6.23 -31.47 5.94
N SER A 619 -5.39 -31.57 6.99
CA SER A 619 -5.76 -32.03 8.32
C SER A 619 -6.42 -30.97 9.22
N SER A 620 -6.38 -29.68 8.85
CA SER A 620 -7.01 -28.58 9.61
C SER A 620 -8.25 -28.01 8.91
N ALA A 621 -9.33 -28.78 8.89
CA ALA A 621 -10.61 -28.40 8.30
C ALA A 621 -11.34 -27.22 9.02
N ASP A 622 -10.81 -26.73 10.14
CA ASP A 622 -11.44 -25.73 11.01
C ASP A 622 -11.03 -24.27 10.73
N GLN A 623 -10.13 -24.01 9.77
CA GLN A 623 -9.68 -22.65 9.43
C GLN A 623 -10.15 -22.27 8.03
N GLU A 624 -11.29 -21.60 7.92
CA GLU A 624 -11.66 -20.95 6.66
C GLU A 624 -10.63 -19.84 6.37
N PRO A 625 -9.88 -19.91 5.26
CA PRO A 625 -9.04 -18.81 4.82
C PRO A 625 -9.94 -17.62 4.46
N GLY A 626 -9.69 -16.45 5.05
CA GLY A 626 -10.54 -15.28 4.83
C GLY A 626 -10.18 -14.10 5.71
N LEU A 627 -10.78 -12.95 5.42
CA LEU A 627 -10.57 -11.71 6.17
C LEU A 627 -11.47 -11.67 7.41
N TRP A 628 -10.87 -11.47 8.59
CA TRP A 628 -11.57 -11.39 9.88
C TRP A 628 -11.35 -10.07 10.62
N PHE A 629 -10.20 -9.42 10.39
CA PHE A 629 -9.86 -8.15 11.00
C PHE A 629 -9.01 -7.31 10.04
N ASP A 630 -9.07 -5.99 10.20
CA ASP A 630 -8.10 -5.08 9.63
C ASP A 630 -6.98 -4.75 10.65
N TRP A 631 -5.83 -4.32 10.14
CA TRP A 631 -4.69 -3.99 11.00
C TRP A 631 -5.00 -2.87 12.01
N PRO A 632 -5.67 -1.75 11.65
CA PRO A 632 -5.95 -0.69 12.60
C PRO A 632 -6.73 -1.11 13.84
N PHE A 633 -7.75 -1.98 13.70
CA PHE A 633 -8.47 -2.50 14.86
C PHE A 633 -7.61 -3.46 15.69
N VAL A 634 -6.84 -4.32 15.05
CA VAL A 634 -5.94 -5.26 15.75
C VAL A 634 -4.87 -4.52 16.54
N GLU A 635 -4.29 -3.46 15.97
CA GLU A 635 -3.37 -2.56 16.65
C GLU A 635 -4.04 -1.88 17.85
N PHE A 636 -5.25 -1.35 17.68
CA PHE A 636 -6.05 -0.79 18.77
C PHE A 636 -6.28 -1.80 19.90
N LEU A 637 -6.70 -3.03 19.59
CA LEU A 637 -6.95 -4.06 20.60
C LEU A 637 -5.63 -4.46 21.29
N LYS A 638 -4.57 -4.72 20.54
CA LYS A 638 -3.24 -5.11 21.06
C LYS A 638 -2.66 -4.04 21.99
N ASN A 639 -2.94 -2.77 21.74
CA ASN A 639 -2.45 -1.67 22.58
C ASN A 639 -3.26 -1.47 23.87
N ASN A 640 -4.54 -1.88 23.92
CA ASN A 640 -5.44 -1.54 25.02
C ASN A 640 -5.94 -2.73 25.85
N TYR A 641 -5.80 -3.98 25.38
CA TYR A 641 -6.41 -5.14 26.04
C TYR A 641 -5.95 -5.36 27.49
N VAL A 642 -4.71 -5.02 27.84
CA VAL A 642 -4.22 -5.18 29.23
C VAL A 642 -4.96 -4.24 30.18
N SER A 643 -5.15 -2.98 29.78
CA SER A 643 -5.92 -1.99 30.56
C SER A 643 -7.36 -2.48 30.75
N ILE A 644 -7.99 -2.88 29.64
CA ILE A 644 -9.38 -3.32 29.62
C ILE A 644 -9.58 -4.63 30.41
N GLN A 645 -8.62 -5.55 30.39
CA GLN A 645 -8.67 -6.78 31.20
C GLN A 645 -8.64 -6.49 32.70
N GLN A 646 -7.86 -5.49 33.12
CA GLN A 646 -7.72 -5.11 34.53
C GLN A 646 -8.84 -4.18 34.98
N SER A 647 -9.54 -3.50 34.05
CA SER A 647 -10.52 -2.46 34.37
C SER A 647 -11.58 -2.99 35.32
N ILE A 648 -12.17 -4.17 35.05
CA ILE A 648 -13.23 -4.78 35.86
C ILE A 648 -12.85 -5.03 37.32
N LEU A 649 -11.55 -5.19 37.62
CA LEU A 649 -11.05 -5.43 38.98
C LEU A 649 -10.90 -4.13 39.79
N ILE A 650 -10.96 -2.97 39.13
CA ILE A 650 -10.86 -1.67 39.77
C ILE A 650 -12.22 -1.29 40.35
N ASP A 651 -12.25 -0.96 41.64
CA ASP A 651 -13.49 -0.57 42.35
C ASP A 651 -14.20 0.63 41.67
N PRO A 652 -15.54 0.73 41.75
CA PRO A 652 -16.29 1.79 41.09
C PRO A 652 -16.04 3.18 41.72
N GLY A 653 -15.59 3.21 42.97
CA GLY A 653 -15.33 4.43 43.76
C GLY A 653 -13.87 4.86 43.80
N SER A 654 -12.92 4.03 43.35
CA SER A 654 -11.54 4.46 43.13
C SER A 654 -11.52 5.24 41.83
N GLY A 655 -11.78 6.55 41.91
CA GLY A 655 -11.86 7.44 40.77
C GLY A 655 -10.73 7.15 39.78
N GLY A 656 -11.10 6.57 38.64
CA GLY A 656 -10.23 6.39 37.49
C GLY A 656 -9.93 7.76 36.92
N GLY A 657 -9.04 8.51 37.58
CA GLY A 657 -8.41 9.65 36.95
C GLY A 657 -7.66 9.16 35.71
N PRO A 658 -7.58 9.97 34.64
CA PRO A 658 -6.78 9.62 33.48
C PRO A 658 -5.38 9.24 33.97
N ASN A 659 -4.98 8.01 33.68
CA ASN A 659 -3.72 7.44 34.11
C ASN A 659 -2.57 8.42 33.76
N PRO A 660 -1.74 8.90 34.71
CA PRO A 660 -0.61 9.80 34.41
C PRO A 660 0.47 9.13 33.54
N GLY A 661 0.39 7.81 33.36
CA GLY A 661 1.21 7.03 32.43
C GLY A 661 0.65 6.93 31.00
N GLY A 662 -0.55 7.46 30.77
CA GLY A 662 -1.10 7.65 29.43
C GLY A 662 -0.31 8.74 28.72
N ARG A 663 0.81 8.36 28.09
CA ARG A 663 1.33 9.09 26.93
C ARG A 663 0.18 9.16 25.94
N THR A 664 -0.59 10.23 26.03
CA THR A 664 -1.50 10.68 25.00
C THR A 664 -0.72 10.56 23.71
N ASN A 665 -1.14 9.62 22.86
CA ASN A 665 -0.63 9.48 21.53
C ASN A 665 -1.23 10.62 20.67
N LYS A 666 -1.06 11.87 21.13
CA LYS A 666 -1.09 13.10 20.32
C LYS A 666 0.15 13.15 19.40
N ARG A 667 0.53 11.99 18.86
CA ARG A 667 1.60 11.81 17.88
C ARG A 667 1.11 11.21 16.57
N TYR A 668 -0.19 11.33 16.31
CA TYR A 668 -0.75 11.21 14.96
C TYR A 668 -1.08 12.60 14.38
N ALA A 669 -0.06 13.45 14.38
CA ALA A 669 0.15 14.52 13.40
C ALA A 669 1.62 14.97 13.59
N SER A 670 2.50 14.49 12.71
CA SER A 670 3.96 14.68 12.69
C SER A 670 4.83 13.67 13.47
N SER A 671 5.81 13.12 12.74
CA SER A 671 6.96 12.31 13.18
C SER A 671 6.75 10.79 13.35
N GLY A 672 6.89 10.06 12.24
CA GLY A 672 7.34 8.66 12.24
C GLY A 672 8.81 8.56 11.80
N ALA A 673 9.71 8.26 12.75
CA ALA A 673 11.02 7.66 12.52
C ALA A 673 11.66 7.23 13.85
N ALA A 674 12.37 6.11 13.80
CA ALA A 674 13.28 5.54 14.82
C ALA A 674 12.64 4.79 16.01
N GLY A 675 12.61 3.46 15.88
CA GLY A 675 13.62 2.61 16.50
C GLY A 675 13.48 2.22 17.98
N ILE A 676 13.45 0.90 18.16
CA ILE A 676 13.96 0.10 19.29
C ILE A 676 12.98 -0.17 20.43
N GLY A 677 12.56 -1.44 20.52
CA GLY A 677 12.21 -2.08 21.78
C GLY A 677 13.43 -2.82 22.31
N ALA A 678 13.90 -2.40 23.49
CA ALA A 678 14.77 -3.18 24.36
C ALA A 678 14.34 -2.85 25.79
N ASP A 679 13.61 -3.77 26.41
CA ASP A 679 13.29 -3.75 27.84
C ASP A 679 13.96 -4.96 28.50
N VAL A 680 14.97 -4.70 29.32
CA VAL A 680 15.24 -5.43 30.57
C VAL A 680 15.83 -4.43 31.57
N GLU A 681 14.96 -3.78 32.34
CA GLU A 681 15.28 -3.22 33.67
C GLU A 681 15.69 -4.39 34.59
N THR A 682 16.65 -4.33 35.52
CA THR A 682 16.81 -3.36 36.62
C THR A 682 18.15 -3.68 37.30
N LYS A 683 19.12 -2.75 37.35
CA LYS A 683 20.16 -2.66 38.41
C LYS A 683 21.14 -1.46 38.39
N GLU A 684 21.05 -0.49 37.48
CA GLU A 684 22.11 0.54 37.29
C GLU A 684 21.73 2.00 37.61
N GLN A 685 20.95 2.25 38.66
CA GLN A 685 20.50 3.63 38.95
C GLN A 685 21.57 4.68 39.35
N PRO A 686 22.80 4.38 39.80
CA PRO A 686 23.81 5.43 40.04
C PRO A 686 24.74 5.72 38.84
N ARG A 687 24.75 4.90 37.78
CA ARG A 687 25.60 5.13 36.59
C ARG A 687 24.90 5.95 35.51
N GLU A 688 23.60 5.74 35.33
CA GLU A 688 22.80 6.45 34.33
C GLU A 688 22.76 7.97 34.57
N ALA A 689 22.86 8.43 35.82
CA ALA A 689 22.89 9.85 36.14
C ALA A 689 24.19 10.55 35.67
N GLU A 690 25.36 9.89 35.82
CA GLU A 690 26.63 10.40 35.29
C GLU A 690 26.66 10.37 33.75
N GLU A 691 26.07 9.34 33.15
CA GLU A 691 26.00 9.19 31.70
C GLU A 691 25.07 10.22 31.05
N ILE A 692 23.93 10.53 31.69
CA ILE A 692 23.01 11.60 31.27
C ILE A 692 23.68 12.97 31.36
N GLU A 693 24.50 13.22 32.38
CA GLU A 693 25.21 14.49 32.51
C GLU A 693 26.38 14.61 31.51
N GLY A 694 27.04 13.51 31.18
CA GLY A 694 28.00 13.42 30.07
C GLY A 694 27.36 13.72 28.71
N LEU A 695 26.22 13.08 28.42
CA LEU A 695 25.46 13.29 27.18
C LEU A 695 24.89 14.71 27.05
N ARG A 696 24.57 15.38 28.17
CA ARG A 696 24.17 16.80 28.16
C ARG A 696 25.32 17.71 27.75
N LYS A 697 26.52 17.51 28.30
CA LYS A 697 27.71 18.28 27.93
C LYS A 697 28.12 18.05 26.47
N GLU A 698 27.97 16.82 25.98
CA GLU A 698 28.24 16.50 24.58
C GLU A 698 27.21 17.13 23.63
N ASN A 699 25.94 17.15 24.02
CA ASN A 699 24.90 17.88 23.27
C ASN A 699 25.19 19.39 23.21
N GLU A 700 25.58 20.02 24.32
CA GLU A 700 25.94 21.44 24.33
C GLU A 700 27.13 21.72 23.39
N ARG A 701 28.12 20.83 23.37
CA ARG A 701 29.27 20.94 22.46
C ARG A 701 28.86 20.79 20.99
N LEU A 702 28.04 19.80 20.68
CA LEU A 702 27.55 19.55 19.31
C LEU A 702 26.65 20.67 18.81
N VAL A 703 25.83 21.29 19.68
CA VAL A 703 25.02 22.46 19.33
C VAL A 703 25.90 23.66 18.98
N GLU A 704 26.99 23.89 19.72
CA GLU A 704 27.94 24.96 19.43
C GLU A 704 28.69 24.70 18.10
N GLU A 705 29.06 23.45 17.83
CA GLU A 705 29.72 23.03 16.58
C GLU A 705 28.80 23.19 15.36
N VAL A 706 27.52 22.81 15.49
CA VAL A 706 26.51 23.04 14.44
C VAL A 706 26.29 24.54 14.21
N ARG A 707 26.33 25.38 15.25
CA ARG A 707 26.25 26.83 15.09
C ARG A 707 27.44 27.37 14.30
N ALA A 708 28.65 26.94 14.63
CA ALA A 708 29.87 27.34 13.94
C ALA A 708 29.86 26.90 12.46
N LEU A 709 29.48 25.66 12.17
CA LEU A 709 29.37 25.15 10.80
C LEU A 709 28.31 25.90 9.98
N ARG A 710 27.19 26.31 10.59
CA ARG A 710 26.17 27.14 9.92
C ARG A 710 26.70 28.52 9.58
N GLU A 711 27.48 29.14 10.46
CA GLU A 711 28.13 30.42 10.18
C GLU A 711 29.16 30.31 9.05
N GLU A 712 29.95 29.23 9.03
CA GLU A 712 30.93 28.94 7.99
C GLU A 712 30.26 28.68 6.63
N THR A 713 29.19 27.87 6.61
CA THR A 713 28.39 27.62 5.40
C THR A 713 27.77 28.91 4.87
N GLY A 714 27.31 29.79 5.77
CA GLY A 714 26.79 31.11 5.40
C GLY A 714 27.86 32.01 4.75
N ARG A 715 29.09 32.00 5.27
CA ARG A 715 30.21 32.74 4.67
C ARG A 715 30.61 32.20 3.31
N LEU A 716 30.72 30.87 3.17
CA LEU A 716 31.04 30.24 1.89
C LEU A 716 29.98 30.51 0.83
N SER A 717 28.70 30.47 1.20
CA SER A 717 27.61 30.82 0.28
C SER A 717 27.65 32.29 -0.15
N ALA A 718 28.01 33.21 0.75
CA ALA A 718 28.18 34.62 0.40
C ALA A 718 29.37 34.83 -0.56
N ALA A 719 30.50 34.17 -0.32
CA ALA A 719 31.66 34.22 -1.19
C ALA A 719 31.35 33.63 -2.59
N GLN A 720 30.60 32.53 -2.66
CA GLN A 720 30.19 31.94 -3.92
C GLN A 720 29.33 32.90 -4.76
N LYS A 721 28.38 33.62 -4.12
CA LYS A 721 27.57 34.63 -4.82
C LYS A 721 28.38 35.82 -5.33
N GLU A 722 29.42 36.21 -4.61
CA GLU A 722 30.32 37.27 -5.06
C GLU A 722 31.11 36.81 -6.29
N THR A 723 31.64 35.58 -6.28
CA THR A 723 32.33 35.02 -7.45
C THR A 723 31.42 34.79 -8.65
N GLU A 724 30.16 34.39 -8.45
CA GLU A 724 29.17 34.25 -9.53
C GLU A 724 28.89 35.61 -10.18
N LYS A 725 28.77 36.67 -9.35
CA LYS A 725 28.58 38.03 -9.85
C LYS A 725 29.79 38.55 -10.65
N GLU A 726 31.01 38.28 -10.18
CA GLU A 726 32.23 38.62 -10.94
C GLU A 726 32.30 37.88 -12.28
N GLN A 727 31.85 36.62 -12.33
CA GLN A 727 31.77 35.84 -13.57
C GLN A 727 30.72 36.41 -14.53
N GLU A 728 29.55 36.81 -14.04
CA GLU A 728 28.53 37.49 -14.84
C GLU A 728 29.04 38.83 -15.40
N ASP A 729 29.69 39.65 -14.57
CA ASP A 729 30.28 40.93 -15.01
C ASP A 729 31.38 40.71 -16.08
N LEU A 730 32.19 39.65 -15.96
CA LEU A 730 33.19 39.27 -16.96
C LEU A 730 32.58 38.82 -18.28
N LEU A 731 31.45 38.09 -18.25
CA LEU A 731 30.74 37.66 -19.45
C LEU A 731 30.19 38.87 -20.22
N VAL A 732 29.63 39.86 -19.52
CA VAL A 732 29.16 41.11 -20.13
C VAL A 732 30.31 41.87 -20.78
N LEU A 733 31.47 41.94 -20.11
CA LEU A 733 32.67 42.58 -20.66
C LEU A 733 33.20 41.86 -21.91
N LEU A 734 33.15 40.52 -21.92
CA LEU A 734 33.50 39.69 -23.08
C LEU A 734 32.58 39.96 -24.27
N GLU A 735 31.27 40.12 -24.03
CA GLU A 735 30.29 40.46 -25.05
C GLU A 735 30.48 41.88 -25.61
N GLU A 736 30.84 42.85 -24.77
CA GLU A 736 31.17 44.20 -25.23
C GLU A 736 32.44 44.23 -26.09
N VAL A 737 33.47 43.48 -25.69
CA VAL A 737 34.74 43.38 -26.43
C VAL A 737 34.53 42.65 -27.76
N SER A 738 33.76 41.56 -27.78
CA SER A 738 33.45 40.82 -29.02
C SER A 738 32.63 41.70 -29.98
N SER A 739 31.64 42.43 -29.46
CA SER A 739 30.84 43.40 -30.23
C SER A 739 31.66 44.56 -30.79
N LYS A 740 32.65 45.05 -30.04
CA LYS A 740 33.60 46.04 -30.53
C LYS A 740 34.51 45.46 -31.61
N ARG A 741 35.03 44.23 -31.42
CA ARG A 741 35.86 43.53 -32.40
C ARG A 741 35.10 43.30 -33.71
N ARG A 742 33.83 42.90 -33.66
CA ARG A 742 32.95 42.78 -34.84
C ARG A 742 32.80 44.13 -35.58
N ARG A 743 32.58 45.23 -34.86
CA ARG A 743 32.53 46.59 -35.46
C ARG A 743 33.85 47.01 -36.10
N ASP A 744 34.97 46.77 -35.43
CA ASP A 744 36.30 47.12 -35.95
C ASP A 744 36.66 46.28 -37.19
N LYS A 745 36.33 44.98 -37.20
CA LYS A 745 36.47 44.10 -38.39
C LYS A 745 35.63 44.62 -39.56
N ALA A 746 34.39 45.07 -39.32
CA ALA A 746 33.52 45.63 -40.36
C ALA A 746 34.11 46.91 -40.98
N VAL A 747 34.64 47.83 -40.14
CA VAL A 747 35.31 49.06 -40.61
C VAL A 747 36.60 48.75 -41.39
N MET A 748 37.34 47.72 -40.99
CA MET A 748 38.56 47.29 -41.71
C MET A 748 38.24 46.64 -43.06
N ARG A 749 37.17 45.84 -43.15
CA ARG A 749 36.65 45.31 -44.43
C ARG A 749 36.22 46.43 -45.38
N GLU A 750 35.56 47.48 -44.88
CA GLU A 750 35.15 48.65 -45.67
C GLU A 750 36.34 49.46 -46.24
N LYS A 751 37.48 49.43 -45.54
CA LYS A 751 38.72 50.11 -45.95
C LYS A 751 39.67 49.24 -46.80
N GLY A 752 39.28 48.03 -47.17
CA GLY A 752 40.06 47.13 -48.02
C GLY A 752 41.31 46.52 -47.35
N LEU A 753 41.31 46.41 -46.02
CA LEU A 753 42.37 45.75 -45.25
C LEU A 753 42.04 44.26 -45.05
N GLU A 754 43.04 43.37 -45.12
CA GLU A 754 42.87 41.94 -44.81
C GLU A 754 42.51 41.72 -43.33
N VAL A 755 41.51 40.87 -43.06
CA VAL A 755 41.03 40.54 -41.71
C VAL A 755 40.89 39.02 -41.58
N SER A 756 41.37 38.43 -40.49
CA SER A 756 41.33 36.98 -40.25
C SER A 756 39.90 36.46 -40.01
N GLU A 757 39.55 35.33 -40.63
CA GLU A 757 38.19 34.78 -40.71
C GLU A 757 37.84 33.75 -39.62
N ASP A 758 38.75 33.45 -38.68
CA ASP A 758 38.63 32.28 -37.79
C ASP A 758 37.54 32.34 -36.67
N GLU A 759 36.57 33.26 -36.69
CA GLU A 759 35.57 33.39 -35.60
C GLU A 759 34.11 33.69 -36.04
N ASP A 760 33.76 33.62 -37.33
CA ASP A 760 32.39 33.95 -37.81
C ASP A 760 31.48 32.71 -38.05
N ASP A 761 31.89 31.47 -37.74
CA ASP A 761 31.21 30.22 -38.16
C ASP A 761 30.37 29.48 -37.09
N GLU A 762 29.98 30.14 -35.99
CA GLU A 762 29.02 29.56 -35.03
C GLU A 762 27.87 30.52 -34.78
N ASP A 763 26.92 30.61 -35.72
CA ASP A 763 25.50 30.92 -35.50
C ASP A 763 24.79 30.98 -36.87
N GLY A 764 24.46 29.81 -37.43
CA GLY A 764 23.74 29.75 -38.70
C GLY A 764 23.62 28.37 -39.33
N SER A 765 22.94 27.43 -38.66
CA SER A 765 22.27 26.25 -39.26
C SER A 765 21.28 25.64 -38.27
#